data_AF-A0A669B8B5-F1
#
_entry.id   AF-A0A669B8B5-F1
#
_cell.length_a   1.000
_cell.length_b   1.000
_cell.length_c   1.000
_cell.angle_alpha   90.00
_cell.angle_beta   90.00
_cell.angle_gamma   90.00
#
_symmetry.space_group_name_H-M   'P 1'
#
loop_
_entity.id
_entity.type
_entity.pdbx_description
1 polymer ?
#
loop_
_entity_poly.entity_id
_entity_poly.type
_entity_poly.pdbx_seq_one_letter_code
_entity_poly.pdbx_strand_id
1 'polypeptide(L)'
;HNFLNFLQEPILAWTSFGPTAPPIIDYLKDILRRYPDGGQILKELIQNADDARATEVVFIHDERSYGTESLWTEELETYQGPALYAYNNAAFTDEDWKGIQMAGRSVKRDDPNRVGRFGIGFNSVYHITDVPSIFSSEHLGMMDPQEKVFGERNGGFRWSLDDAEHQEVLLNMSDQFQPFRDIVSLVCEHGWSKVVMEDQHFSGTIFRFPLRNEASEISDNLYDSDKVVELFDSFIADADLSLLFLKNVTSVSLLHISEDGAVNTRLEVQSSVPTDGVLEPEEESVTEGLTRFKVITVSSEDQKETKWLLTTCTMKEGVAEDLDLLTKKLSFLPQVDLAFPCGEKRDCSQSRLSCFLPLPNNESNKTGLPVYVNACFGLTDNRRHIKWQEEDQRHDEHALWNEMLMKKVFPQAYIKIIQDAIKLAQKSILPVSSVYNLWPDLTQIQHKDKWHALTLDVFHHLFRQNVAILSLAKDERQFISPSEAVFPCNGPTSTNILSAIKRALVSCGENLVTLPASVANAINEAYPNPTTLKHVTPAFLRDILHRTGVDNITKDDKLSLLEYILGDKQYKELEGLHLLPLSDGSFRSFTYREEDTALIDSHEFPRVLLPFCKPFFIPHDLTPACGAHLKELARRSKSK
;
A
#
# COMPACT_ATOMS: atom_id res chain seq x y z
N HIS A 1 74.08 -33.94 41.37
CA HIS A 1 74.16 -32.74 42.23
C HIS A 1 73.63 -31.58 41.42
N ASN A 2 72.47 -31.07 41.85
CA ASN A 2 71.87 -29.73 41.63
C ASN A 2 72.00 -29.07 40.25
N PHE A 3 70.88 -28.96 39.53
CA PHE A 3 70.34 -27.69 39.02
C PHE A 3 68.95 -27.96 38.40
N LEU A 4 67.99 -28.25 39.27
CA LEU A 4 66.55 -28.12 39.03
C LEU A 4 66.03 -27.23 40.17
N ASN A 5 65.11 -26.33 39.86
CA ASN A 5 64.55 -25.25 40.69
C ASN A 5 65.29 -23.92 40.60
N PHE A 6 64.82 -23.03 39.72
CA PHE A 6 64.47 -21.63 40.05
C PHE A 6 64.09 -20.89 38.75
N LEU A 7 62.87 -21.10 38.26
CA LEU A 7 62.12 -20.13 37.45
C LEU A 7 60.62 -20.41 37.65
N GLN A 8 60.18 -20.24 38.89
CA GLN A 8 58.79 -19.96 39.21
C GLN A 8 58.79 -18.52 39.74
N GLU A 9 58.70 -17.56 38.82
CA GLU A 9 58.16 -16.25 39.17
C GLU A 9 56.82 -16.06 38.46
N PRO A 10 55.87 -15.40 39.14
CA PRO A 10 54.48 -15.38 38.74
C PRO A 10 54.33 -14.40 37.58
N ILE A 11 53.86 -14.90 36.43
CA ILE A 11 53.26 -14.01 35.44
C ILE A 11 52.11 -13.33 36.17
N LEU A 12 52.27 -12.02 36.42
CA LEU A 12 51.25 -11.15 36.99
C LEU A 12 49.90 -11.54 36.41
N ALA A 13 49.00 -12.06 37.26
CA ALA A 13 47.59 -12.10 36.95
C ALA A 13 47.19 -10.64 36.72
N TRP A 14 46.96 -10.28 35.46
CA TRP A 14 46.28 -9.04 35.13
C TRP A 14 44.95 -9.12 35.88
N THR A 15 44.79 -8.34 36.95
CA THR A 15 43.50 -8.17 37.63
C THR A 15 42.58 -7.52 36.61
N SER A 16 41.80 -8.33 35.89
CA SER A 16 40.90 -7.84 34.86
C SER A 16 39.88 -6.91 35.52
N PHE A 17 39.86 -5.66 35.08
CA PHE A 17 38.91 -4.65 35.51
C PHE A 17 38.19 -4.13 34.28
N GLY A 18 36.92 -4.49 34.15
CA GLY A 18 36.07 -4.16 33.01
C GLY A 18 34.70 -4.82 33.16
N PRO A 19 33.67 -4.35 32.46
CA PRO A 19 32.35 -4.97 32.49
C PRO A 19 32.42 -6.40 31.92
N THR A 20 31.80 -7.35 32.62
CA THR A 20 31.59 -8.71 32.10
C THR A 20 30.45 -8.69 31.08
N ALA A 21 30.57 -9.49 30.01
CA ALA A 21 29.48 -9.65 29.06
C ALA A 21 28.24 -10.23 29.77
N PRO A 22 27.04 -9.67 29.55
CA PRO A 22 25.82 -10.23 30.13
C PRO A 22 25.55 -11.63 29.53
N PRO A 23 24.92 -12.53 30.30
CA PRO A 23 24.43 -13.81 29.78
C PRO A 23 23.51 -13.66 28.57
N ILE A 24 23.45 -14.68 27.71
CA ILE A 24 22.55 -14.70 26.55
C ILE A 24 21.07 -14.54 26.96
N ILE A 25 20.69 -15.06 28.13
CA ILE A 25 19.34 -14.95 28.69
C ILE A 25 18.93 -13.49 28.90
N ASP A 26 19.80 -12.64 29.44
CA ASP A 26 19.50 -11.22 29.64
C ASP A 26 19.32 -10.50 28.31
N TYR A 27 20.11 -10.87 27.30
CA TYR A 27 19.97 -10.37 25.94
C TYR A 27 18.61 -10.76 25.32
N LEU A 28 18.17 -12.01 25.49
CA LEU A 28 16.85 -12.47 25.03
C LEU A 28 15.72 -11.73 25.75
N LYS A 29 15.79 -11.56 27.07
CA LYS A 29 14.81 -10.77 27.85
C LYS A 29 14.67 -9.35 27.32
N ASP A 30 15.77 -8.69 27.03
CA ASP A 30 15.76 -7.32 26.51
C ASP A 30 15.20 -7.24 25.08
N ILE A 31 15.30 -8.31 24.30
CA ILE A 31 14.57 -8.42 23.02
C ILE A 31 13.07 -8.55 23.29
N LEU A 32 12.64 -9.51 24.12
CA LEU A 32 11.22 -9.75 24.39
C LEU A 32 10.52 -8.53 25.01
N ARG A 33 11.23 -7.71 25.80
CA ARG A 33 10.72 -6.44 26.33
C ARG A 33 10.52 -5.37 25.26
N ARG A 34 11.39 -5.33 24.24
CA ARG A 34 11.32 -4.34 23.15
C ARG A 34 10.35 -4.77 22.05
N TYR A 35 10.20 -6.07 21.85
CA TYR A 35 9.36 -6.68 20.83
C TYR A 35 8.18 -7.36 21.50
N PRO A 36 7.05 -6.67 21.72
CA PRO A 36 5.92 -7.27 22.41
C PRO A 36 5.35 -8.45 21.62
N ASP A 37 4.75 -9.39 22.37
CA ASP A 37 4.04 -10.56 21.85
C ASP A 37 2.91 -10.16 20.87
N GLY A 38 2.60 -11.06 19.92
CA GLY A 38 1.54 -10.90 18.92
C GLY A 38 2.01 -11.09 17.47
N GLY A 39 1.16 -10.68 16.52
CA GLY A 39 1.31 -10.97 15.08
C GLY A 39 2.62 -10.56 14.40
N GLN A 40 3.46 -9.77 15.07
CA GLN A 40 4.81 -9.47 14.58
C GLN A 40 5.67 -10.74 14.45
N ILE A 41 5.48 -11.74 15.31
CA ILE A 41 6.26 -13.00 15.28
C ILE A 41 6.05 -13.72 13.93
N LEU A 42 4.78 -13.87 13.50
CA LEU A 42 4.45 -14.46 12.20
C LEU A 42 5.02 -13.63 11.04
N LYS A 43 4.95 -12.30 11.14
CA LYS A 43 5.51 -11.38 10.14
C LYS A 43 7.02 -11.54 9.98
N GLU A 44 7.77 -11.70 11.06
CA GLU A 44 9.23 -11.94 11.00
C GLU A 44 9.54 -13.31 10.36
N LEU A 45 8.75 -14.35 10.64
CA LEU A 45 8.91 -15.68 10.03
C LEU A 45 8.60 -15.67 8.52
N ILE A 46 7.56 -14.94 8.10
CA ILE A 46 7.25 -14.73 6.67
C ILE A 46 8.38 -13.96 5.97
N GLN A 47 8.92 -12.91 6.61
CA GLN A 47 10.05 -12.16 6.06
C GLN A 47 11.29 -13.03 5.90
N ASN A 48 11.62 -13.86 6.90
CA ASN A 48 12.72 -14.80 6.81
C ASN A 48 12.54 -15.78 5.63
N ALA A 49 11.32 -16.26 5.40
CA ALA A 49 10.99 -17.13 4.27
C ALA A 49 11.12 -16.38 2.92
N ASP A 50 10.64 -15.14 2.83
CA ASP A 50 10.76 -14.30 1.62
C ASP A 50 12.23 -14.03 1.27
N ASP A 51 13.08 -13.78 2.27
CA ASP A 51 14.53 -13.59 2.12
C ASP A 51 15.24 -14.87 1.65
N ALA A 52 14.76 -16.02 2.14
CA ALA A 52 15.20 -17.35 1.69
C ALA A 52 14.65 -17.73 0.31
N ARG A 53 13.84 -16.85 -0.31
CA ARG A 53 13.17 -17.05 -1.59
C ARG A 53 12.16 -18.20 -1.60
N ALA A 54 11.56 -18.49 -0.45
CA ALA A 54 10.41 -19.38 -0.38
C ALA A 54 9.23 -18.76 -1.15
N THR A 55 8.39 -19.63 -1.72
CA THR A 55 7.13 -19.22 -2.39
C THR A 55 5.92 -19.50 -1.51
N GLU A 56 6.06 -20.35 -0.51
CA GLU A 56 4.99 -20.81 0.37
C GLU A 56 5.45 -20.80 1.83
N VAL A 57 4.54 -20.36 2.71
CA VAL A 57 4.68 -20.44 4.16
C VAL A 57 3.42 -21.07 4.76
N VAL A 58 3.58 -22.01 5.68
CA VAL A 58 2.46 -22.65 6.39
C VAL A 58 2.69 -22.55 7.89
N PHE A 59 1.78 -21.91 8.60
CA PHE A 59 1.75 -21.93 10.06
C PHE A 59 0.77 -22.99 10.54
N ILE A 60 1.18 -23.78 11.53
CA ILE A 60 0.39 -24.91 12.01
C ILE A 60 0.30 -24.80 13.53
N HIS A 61 -0.90 -24.63 14.04
CA HIS A 61 -1.18 -24.81 15.46
C HIS A 61 -1.50 -26.29 15.71
N ASP A 62 -0.62 -27.00 16.42
CA ASP A 62 -0.74 -28.43 16.68
C ASP A 62 -1.00 -28.68 18.17
N GLU A 63 -2.18 -29.20 18.51
CA GLU A 63 -2.61 -29.47 19.88
C GLU A 63 -2.26 -30.89 20.36
N ARG A 64 -1.61 -31.70 19.51
CA ARG A 64 -1.25 -33.06 19.91
C ARG A 64 -0.16 -33.05 20.98
N SER A 65 -0.27 -34.03 21.87
CA SER A 65 0.79 -34.38 22.83
C SER A 65 1.42 -35.70 22.40
N TYR A 66 2.75 -35.72 22.38
CA TYR A 66 3.55 -36.85 21.93
C TYR A 66 4.02 -37.71 23.10
N GLY A 67 4.46 -38.93 22.80
CA GLY A 67 5.08 -39.82 23.78
C GLY A 67 6.34 -39.22 24.40
N THR A 68 6.74 -39.75 25.55
CA THR A 68 7.86 -39.26 26.37
C THR A 68 8.77 -40.39 26.86
N GLU A 69 8.60 -41.61 26.32
CA GLU A 69 9.36 -42.81 26.73
C GLU A 69 10.70 -42.91 25.99
N SER A 70 10.78 -42.44 24.74
CA SER A 70 11.96 -42.53 23.89
C SER A 70 12.50 -41.14 23.49
N LEU A 71 13.06 -40.42 24.47
CA LEU A 71 13.60 -39.06 24.32
C LEU A 71 15.12 -39.03 24.40
N TRP A 72 15.74 -38.03 23.76
CA TRP A 72 17.19 -37.85 23.76
C TRP A 72 17.74 -37.63 25.17
N THR A 73 16.97 -36.92 25.98
CA THR A 73 17.21 -36.57 27.39
C THR A 73 15.87 -36.49 28.11
N GLU A 74 15.80 -36.82 29.40
CA GLU A 74 14.54 -36.82 30.16
C GLU A 74 13.94 -35.41 30.25
N GLU A 75 14.77 -34.37 30.25
CA GLU A 75 14.38 -32.96 30.29
C GLU A 75 13.51 -32.54 29.08
N LEU A 76 13.54 -33.30 27.98
CA LEU A 76 12.74 -33.01 26.78
C LEU A 76 11.27 -33.36 26.93
N GLU A 77 10.87 -34.07 28.00
CA GLU A 77 9.48 -34.44 28.28
C GLU A 77 8.54 -33.23 28.23
N THR A 78 8.97 -32.10 28.81
CA THR A 78 8.17 -30.87 28.89
C THR A 78 7.91 -30.20 27.53
N TYR A 79 8.66 -30.56 26.49
CA TYR A 79 8.58 -29.98 25.14
C TYR A 79 7.89 -30.89 24.10
N GLN A 80 7.32 -32.02 24.55
CA GLN A 80 6.59 -32.98 23.72
C GLN A 80 5.08 -32.65 23.59
N GLY A 81 4.62 -31.56 24.18
CA GLY A 81 3.22 -31.10 24.09
C GLY A 81 2.88 -30.32 22.82
N PRO A 82 1.76 -29.56 22.87
CA PRO A 82 1.32 -28.66 21.82
C PRO A 82 2.41 -27.71 21.33
N ALA A 83 2.37 -27.34 20.05
CA ALA A 83 3.37 -26.49 19.44
C ALA A 83 2.79 -25.60 18.34
N LEU A 84 3.43 -24.44 18.14
CA LEU A 84 3.32 -23.70 16.89
C LEU A 84 4.42 -24.17 15.95
N TYR A 85 4.07 -24.54 14.73
CA TYR A 85 5.03 -24.77 13.66
C TYR A 85 4.97 -23.66 12.62
N ALA A 86 6.12 -23.43 11.97
CA ALA A 86 6.23 -22.65 10.76
C ALA A 86 7.01 -23.44 9.72
N TYR A 87 6.38 -23.72 8.59
CA TYR A 87 7.00 -24.35 7.43
C TYR A 87 7.21 -23.31 6.32
N ASN A 88 8.31 -23.43 5.58
CA ASN A 88 8.44 -22.81 4.26
C ASN A 88 9.20 -23.74 3.32
N ASN A 89 8.97 -23.56 2.01
CA ASN A 89 9.53 -24.44 0.99
C ASN A 89 10.95 -24.05 0.51
N ALA A 90 11.66 -23.19 1.25
CA ALA A 90 13.09 -22.94 1.04
C ALA A 90 13.92 -23.73 2.06
N ALA A 91 15.08 -24.24 1.62
CA ALA A 91 16.02 -24.95 2.48
C ALA A 91 17.13 -24.01 2.97
N PHE A 92 17.64 -24.22 4.17
CA PHE A 92 18.71 -23.43 4.77
C PHE A 92 20.02 -23.64 4.04
N THR A 93 20.75 -22.54 3.82
CA THR A 93 22.16 -22.58 3.43
C THR A 93 23.06 -22.73 4.65
N ASP A 94 24.33 -23.09 4.44
CA ASP A 94 25.37 -23.08 5.50
C ASP A 94 25.47 -21.73 6.21
N GLU A 95 25.24 -20.65 5.48
CA GLU A 95 25.26 -19.28 5.98
C GLU A 95 24.03 -18.98 6.85
N ASP A 96 22.86 -19.53 6.52
CA ASP A 96 21.67 -19.42 7.35
C ASP A 96 21.83 -20.20 8.66
N TRP A 97 22.40 -21.41 8.62
CA TRP A 97 22.72 -22.19 9.83
C TRP A 97 23.71 -21.47 10.75
N LYS A 98 24.76 -20.86 10.20
CA LYS A 98 25.69 -20.02 10.98
C LYS A 98 24.98 -18.76 11.49
N GLY A 99 24.17 -18.13 10.66
CA GLY A 99 23.51 -16.87 10.97
C GLY A 99 22.46 -16.98 12.08
N ILE A 100 21.65 -18.05 12.08
CA ILE A 100 20.58 -18.23 13.07
C ILE A 100 21.12 -18.46 14.49
N GLN A 101 22.35 -18.97 14.62
CA GLN A 101 23.03 -19.17 15.91
C GLN A 101 23.68 -17.88 16.45
N MET A 102 23.86 -16.85 15.62
CA MET A 102 24.52 -15.59 16.02
C MET A 102 23.53 -14.57 16.57
N ALA A 103 23.12 -14.75 17.84
CA ALA A 103 22.25 -13.80 18.52
C ALA A 103 22.86 -12.37 18.53
N GLY A 104 22.20 -11.42 17.84
CA GLY A 104 22.61 -10.01 17.80
C GLY A 104 23.79 -9.67 16.88
N ARG A 105 24.32 -10.62 16.12
CA ARG A 105 25.37 -10.39 15.11
C ARG A 105 24.91 -10.93 13.77
N SER A 106 24.19 -10.12 13.01
CA SER A 106 23.69 -10.55 11.70
C SER A 106 24.82 -10.64 10.67
N VAL A 107 24.89 -11.78 10.00
CA VAL A 107 25.70 -11.99 8.79
C VAL A 107 25.06 -11.28 7.57
N LYS A 108 23.79 -10.86 7.68
CA LYS A 108 22.99 -10.23 6.61
C LYS A 108 23.08 -8.69 6.61
N ARG A 109 24.03 -8.09 7.34
CA ARG A 109 24.14 -6.63 7.50
C ARG A 109 24.35 -5.88 6.17
N ASP A 110 25.02 -6.53 5.22
CA ASP A 110 25.45 -5.91 3.97
C ASP A 110 24.55 -6.22 2.77
N ASP A 111 23.49 -7.04 2.92
CA ASP A 111 22.59 -7.38 1.81
C ASP A 111 21.39 -6.40 1.71
N PRO A 112 21.30 -5.61 0.62
CA PRO A 112 20.20 -4.67 0.40
C PRO A 112 18.82 -5.31 0.23
N ASN A 113 18.76 -6.59 -0.12
CA ASN A 113 17.53 -7.30 -0.45
C ASN A 113 16.95 -8.13 0.69
N ARG A 114 17.65 -8.27 1.82
CA ARG A 114 17.23 -9.12 2.95
C ARG A 114 16.72 -8.31 4.14
N VAL A 115 15.66 -8.79 4.77
CA VAL A 115 15.11 -8.30 6.04
C VAL A 115 15.86 -8.95 7.22
N GLY A 116 15.77 -8.38 8.44
CA GLY A 116 16.35 -9.02 9.64
C GLY A 116 17.86 -8.79 9.90
N ARG A 117 18.40 -7.62 9.51
CA ARG A 117 19.83 -7.27 9.65
C ARG A 117 20.40 -7.15 11.06
N PHE A 118 19.58 -7.26 12.09
CA PHE A 118 20.07 -7.30 13.46
C PHE A 118 20.11 -8.73 14.02
N GLY A 119 19.55 -9.72 13.30
CA GLY A 119 19.42 -11.09 13.81
C GLY A 119 18.55 -11.17 15.06
N ILE A 120 17.64 -10.20 15.23
CA ILE A 120 16.78 -10.06 16.42
C ILE A 120 15.37 -10.63 16.16
N GLY A 121 14.89 -10.56 14.91
CA GLY A 121 13.52 -10.94 14.55
C GLY A 121 13.16 -12.38 14.92
N PHE A 122 14.07 -13.33 14.65
CA PHE A 122 13.87 -14.73 15.03
C PHE A 122 13.76 -14.91 16.56
N ASN A 123 14.51 -14.15 17.36
CA ASN A 123 14.45 -14.28 18.82
C ASN A 123 13.09 -13.88 19.43
N SER A 124 12.17 -13.30 18.66
CA SER A 124 10.79 -13.08 19.11
C SER A 124 10.02 -14.38 19.36
N VAL A 125 10.45 -15.51 18.78
CA VAL A 125 9.83 -16.84 19.03
C VAL A 125 9.98 -17.29 20.49
N TYR A 126 10.92 -16.69 21.24
CA TYR A 126 11.07 -16.97 22.67
C TYR A 126 9.90 -16.42 23.53
N HIS A 127 8.98 -15.64 22.96
CA HIS A 127 7.67 -15.41 23.60
C HIS A 127 6.87 -16.71 23.76
N ILE A 128 7.01 -17.62 22.80
CA ILE A 128 6.21 -18.84 22.68
C ILE A 128 6.91 -20.03 23.33
N THR A 129 8.22 -20.17 23.11
CA THR A 129 8.98 -21.38 23.47
C THR A 129 10.33 -21.08 24.11
N ASP A 130 10.89 -22.02 24.85
CA ASP A 130 12.28 -21.97 25.35
C ASP A 130 13.26 -22.77 24.50
N VAL A 131 12.77 -23.77 23.75
CA VAL A 131 13.60 -24.71 22.98
C VAL A 131 13.11 -24.76 21.52
N PRO A 132 13.35 -23.70 20.73
CA PRO A 132 12.96 -23.70 19.33
C PRO A 132 13.79 -24.75 18.57
N SER A 133 13.11 -25.49 17.71
CA SER A 133 13.72 -26.53 16.88
C SER A 133 13.60 -26.19 15.39
N ILE A 134 14.59 -26.59 14.61
CA ILE A 134 14.71 -26.28 13.18
C ILE A 134 15.08 -27.56 12.45
N PHE A 135 14.33 -27.91 11.40
CA PHE A 135 14.67 -29.01 10.50
C PHE A 135 14.73 -28.50 9.07
N SER A 136 15.91 -28.55 8.45
CA SER A 136 16.14 -28.05 7.10
C SER A 136 17.42 -28.61 6.49
N SER A 137 17.43 -28.83 5.17
CA SER A 137 18.56 -29.39 4.44
C SER A 137 18.98 -30.73 5.06
N GLU A 138 20.26 -30.92 5.37
CA GLU A 138 20.78 -32.15 5.98
C GLU A 138 20.79 -32.12 7.52
N HIS A 139 20.07 -31.18 8.17
CA HIS A 139 20.22 -30.94 9.60
C HIS A 139 18.90 -30.77 10.35
N LEU A 140 18.84 -31.36 11.54
CA LEU A 140 17.84 -31.05 12.58
C LEU A 140 18.57 -30.46 13.78
N GLY A 141 18.21 -29.26 14.22
CA GLY A 141 18.82 -28.56 15.34
C GLY A 141 17.79 -28.14 16.39
N MET A 142 18.19 -28.21 17.66
CA MET A 142 17.44 -27.69 18.81
C MET A 142 18.30 -26.66 19.52
N MET A 143 17.73 -25.51 19.83
CA MET A 143 18.41 -24.46 20.60
C MET A 143 18.00 -24.55 22.07
N ASP A 144 18.97 -24.48 22.97
CA ASP A 144 18.76 -24.49 24.41
C ASP A 144 19.59 -23.37 25.06
N PRO A 145 19.13 -22.10 24.99
CA PRO A 145 19.89 -20.98 25.54
C PRO A 145 20.00 -21.00 27.07
N GLN A 146 19.21 -21.83 27.76
CA GLN A 146 19.30 -22.03 29.22
C GLN A 146 20.33 -23.08 29.61
N GLU A 147 20.85 -23.87 28.65
CA GLU A 147 21.81 -24.96 28.87
C GLU A 147 21.31 -25.99 29.90
N LYS A 148 20.00 -26.27 29.92
CA LYS A 148 19.34 -27.20 30.86
C LYS A 148 19.08 -28.58 30.26
N VAL A 149 18.98 -28.69 28.94
CA VAL A 149 18.58 -29.89 28.20
C VAL A 149 19.80 -30.69 27.74
N PHE A 150 20.80 -30.04 27.14
CA PHE A 150 21.95 -30.72 26.53
C PHE A 150 23.25 -30.65 27.37
N GLY A 151 23.16 -30.17 28.60
CA GLY A 151 24.27 -30.04 29.57
C GLY A 151 25.01 -28.69 29.53
N GLU A 152 25.83 -28.43 30.57
CA GLU A 152 26.56 -27.17 30.73
C GLU A 152 27.47 -26.86 29.53
N ARG A 153 27.40 -25.61 29.02
CA ARG A 153 28.12 -25.08 27.85
C ARG A 153 27.65 -25.58 26.48
N ASN A 154 26.53 -26.30 26.41
CA ASN A 154 25.89 -26.67 25.16
C ASN A 154 24.61 -25.87 24.97
N GLY A 155 24.68 -24.77 24.22
CA GLY A 155 23.51 -23.93 23.90
C GLY A 155 22.49 -24.55 22.93
N GLY A 156 22.56 -25.86 22.70
CA GLY A 156 21.76 -26.61 21.73
C GLY A 156 22.47 -27.87 21.21
N PHE A 157 21.76 -28.65 20.39
CA PHE A 157 22.27 -29.85 19.74
C PHE A 157 21.84 -29.92 18.27
N ARG A 158 22.61 -30.59 17.42
CA ARG A 158 22.31 -30.75 15.98
C ARG A 158 22.59 -32.18 15.51
N TRP A 159 21.57 -32.81 14.96
CA TRP A 159 21.66 -34.09 14.24
C TRP A 159 21.87 -33.83 12.74
N SER A 160 22.66 -34.68 12.12
CA SER A 160 22.99 -34.61 10.69
C SER A 160 22.39 -35.81 9.97
N LEU A 161 21.69 -35.58 8.86
CA LEU A 161 21.12 -36.62 8.03
C LEU A 161 22.20 -37.37 7.25
N ASP A 162 23.39 -36.79 7.10
CA ASP A 162 24.54 -37.44 6.45
C ASP A 162 25.35 -38.34 7.39
N ASP A 163 25.00 -38.37 8.68
CA ASP A 163 25.71 -39.16 9.68
C ASP A 163 24.90 -40.42 10.04
N ALA A 164 25.51 -41.61 9.88
CA ALA A 164 24.82 -42.88 10.05
C ALA A 164 24.34 -43.14 11.49
N GLU A 165 25.07 -42.65 12.51
CA GLU A 165 24.65 -42.79 13.91
C GLU A 165 23.45 -41.88 14.19
N HIS A 166 23.47 -40.65 13.67
CA HIS A 166 22.34 -39.74 13.75
C HIS A 166 21.11 -40.24 12.97
N GLN A 167 21.28 -40.86 11.79
CA GLN A 167 20.18 -41.49 11.06
C GLN A 167 19.48 -42.58 11.89
N GLU A 168 20.27 -43.43 12.54
CA GLU A 168 19.74 -44.49 13.42
C GLU A 168 18.91 -43.88 14.57
N VAL A 169 19.43 -42.82 15.19
CA VAL A 169 18.74 -42.05 16.24
C VAL A 169 17.43 -41.43 15.73
N LEU A 170 17.46 -40.73 14.58
CA LEU A 170 16.30 -40.06 13.97
C LEU A 170 15.17 -41.04 13.61
N LEU A 171 15.49 -42.31 13.39
CA LEU A 171 14.53 -43.37 13.05
C LEU A 171 14.07 -44.20 14.25
N ASN A 172 14.93 -44.44 15.22
CA ASN A 172 14.62 -45.35 16.33
C ASN A 172 14.11 -44.63 17.58
N MET A 173 14.46 -43.37 17.80
CA MET A 173 13.90 -42.57 18.90
C MET A 173 12.52 -42.05 18.50
N SER A 174 11.51 -42.92 18.63
CA SER A 174 10.16 -42.68 18.11
C SER A 174 9.57 -41.39 18.63
N ASP A 175 9.59 -41.23 19.95
CA ASP A 175 8.87 -40.15 20.63
C ASP A 175 9.51 -38.79 20.34
N GLN A 176 10.85 -38.72 20.43
CA GLN A 176 11.59 -37.49 20.18
C GLN A 176 11.32 -36.86 18.81
N PHE A 177 11.18 -37.71 17.78
CA PHE A 177 11.09 -37.26 16.38
C PHE A 177 9.72 -37.46 15.75
N GLN A 178 8.75 -38.09 16.42
CA GLN A 178 7.36 -38.17 15.96
C GLN A 178 6.75 -36.81 15.60
N PRO A 179 6.98 -35.73 16.39
CA PRO A 179 6.67 -34.37 15.97
C PRO A 179 7.02 -34.02 14.53
N PHE A 180 8.26 -34.28 14.12
CA PHE A 180 8.75 -33.93 12.80
C PHE A 180 8.25 -34.91 11.74
N ARG A 181 8.08 -36.20 12.08
CA ARG A 181 7.51 -37.21 11.17
C ARG A 181 6.12 -36.81 10.68
N ASP A 182 5.28 -36.36 11.61
CA ASP A 182 3.90 -36.00 11.31
C ASP A 182 3.84 -34.74 10.44
N ILE A 183 4.62 -33.71 10.78
CA ILE A 183 4.64 -32.47 10.01
C ILE A 183 5.28 -32.67 8.64
N VAL A 184 6.36 -33.45 8.53
CA VAL A 184 6.94 -33.83 7.23
C VAL A 184 5.90 -34.57 6.37
N SER A 185 5.11 -35.46 6.95
CA SER A 185 4.05 -36.17 6.21
C SER A 185 2.93 -35.24 5.73
N LEU A 186 2.76 -34.07 6.37
CA LEU A 186 1.79 -33.05 5.98
C LEU A 186 2.30 -32.12 4.88
N VAL A 187 3.58 -31.73 4.92
CA VAL A 187 4.16 -30.69 4.04
C VAL A 187 5.10 -31.23 2.97
N CYS A 188 5.45 -32.52 3.01
CA CYS A 188 6.35 -33.16 2.05
C CYS A 188 5.72 -34.42 1.49
N GLU A 189 5.77 -34.56 0.16
CA GLU A 189 5.34 -35.81 -0.51
C GLU A 189 6.22 -37.01 -0.13
N HIS A 190 7.47 -36.75 0.23
CA HIS A 190 8.40 -37.75 0.71
C HIS A 190 8.24 -37.94 2.22
N GLY A 191 7.84 -39.14 2.63
CA GLY A 191 7.73 -39.48 4.05
C GLY A 191 9.09 -39.45 4.77
N TRP A 192 9.06 -39.29 6.09
CA TRP A 192 10.23 -39.15 6.96
C TRP A 192 11.38 -40.12 6.67
N SER A 193 11.07 -41.42 6.54
CA SER A 193 12.12 -42.45 6.33
C SER A 193 12.90 -42.22 5.04
N LYS A 194 12.24 -41.76 3.98
CA LYS A 194 12.91 -41.46 2.70
C LYS A 194 13.79 -40.22 2.84
N VAL A 195 13.27 -39.17 3.46
CA VAL A 195 14.01 -37.92 3.73
C VAL A 195 15.30 -38.19 4.51
N VAL A 196 15.23 -39.02 5.55
CA VAL A 196 16.38 -39.32 6.42
C VAL A 196 17.39 -40.28 5.78
N MET A 197 16.93 -41.37 5.15
CA MET A 197 17.83 -42.44 4.69
C MET A 197 18.28 -42.31 3.24
N GLU A 198 17.33 -42.03 2.34
CA GLU A 198 17.55 -42.09 0.90
C GLU A 198 17.98 -40.72 0.37
N ASP A 199 17.20 -39.68 0.69
CA ASP A 199 17.45 -38.33 0.19
C ASP A 199 18.55 -37.63 1.00
N GLN A 200 18.68 -37.99 2.30
CA GLN A 200 19.57 -37.36 3.29
C GLN A 200 19.43 -35.83 3.34
N HIS A 201 18.27 -35.34 2.90
CA HIS A 201 18.05 -33.93 2.66
C HIS A 201 16.56 -33.60 2.71
N PHE A 202 16.20 -32.57 3.48
CA PHE A 202 14.86 -32.02 3.52
C PHE A 202 14.79 -30.71 2.72
N SER A 203 14.10 -30.76 1.58
CA SER A 203 13.88 -29.62 0.66
C SER A 203 12.82 -28.65 1.20
N GLY A 204 13.11 -28.03 2.33
CA GLY A 204 12.26 -27.06 3.01
C GLY A 204 12.82 -26.71 4.38
N THR A 205 12.08 -25.93 5.15
CA THR A 205 12.42 -25.60 6.54
C THR A 205 11.19 -25.74 7.41
N ILE A 206 11.29 -26.55 8.47
CA ILE A 206 10.29 -26.66 9.54
C ILE A 206 10.88 -26.05 10.80
N PHE A 207 10.16 -25.10 11.39
CA PHE A 207 10.37 -24.67 12.77
C PHE A 207 9.30 -25.32 13.66
N ARG A 208 9.71 -25.86 14.81
CA ARG A 208 8.80 -26.30 15.88
C ARG A 208 9.04 -25.44 17.12
N PHE A 209 7.98 -24.85 17.64
CA PHE A 209 7.98 -24.04 18.86
C PHE A 209 7.04 -24.69 19.89
N PRO A 210 7.53 -25.63 20.72
CA PRO A 210 6.75 -26.19 21.81
C PRO A 210 6.24 -25.09 22.74
N LEU A 211 4.94 -25.07 23.03
CA LEU A 211 4.32 -24.00 23.80
C LEU A 211 4.82 -24.04 25.26
N ARG A 212 5.20 -22.89 25.80
CA ARG A 212 5.66 -22.78 27.19
C ARG A 212 4.52 -23.06 28.18
N ASN A 213 4.63 -24.18 28.88
CA ASN A 213 3.68 -24.60 29.94
C ASN A 213 4.16 -24.21 31.36
N GLU A 214 5.44 -23.94 31.55
CA GLU A 214 6.04 -23.52 32.84
C GLU A 214 6.92 -22.27 32.67
N ALA A 215 6.99 -21.42 33.68
CA ALA A 215 7.80 -20.20 33.63
C ALA A 215 9.31 -20.55 33.56
N SER A 216 10.04 -19.88 32.68
CA SER A 216 11.46 -20.11 32.45
C SER A 216 12.31 -18.92 32.87
N GLU A 217 13.64 -19.08 32.80
CA GLU A 217 14.52 -17.93 32.97
C GLU A 217 14.42 -16.94 31.81
N ILE A 218 13.88 -17.31 30.65
CA ILE A 218 13.73 -16.42 29.49
C ILE A 218 12.48 -15.57 29.63
N SER A 219 11.36 -16.19 30.01
CA SER A 219 10.05 -15.55 30.06
C SER A 219 9.10 -16.23 31.05
N ASP A 220 8.27 -15.44 31.72
CA ASP A 220 7.13 -15.89 32.53
C ASP A 220 5.82 -15.93 31.71
N ASN A 221 5.87 -15.59 30.42
CA ASN A 221 4.73 -15.69 29.50
C ASN A 221 4.45 -17.16 29.15
N LEU A 222 3.48 -17.76 29.84
CA LEU A 222 2.91 -19.06 29.47
C LEU A 222 2.13 -18.92 28.16
N TYR A 223 2.24 -19.91 27.28
CA TYR A 223 1.59 -19.89 25.98
C TYR A 223 0.63 -21.07 25.87
N ASP A 224 -0.66 -20.79 25.69
CA ASP A 224 -1.71 -21.79 25.53
C ASP A 224 -2.30 -21.73 24.11
N SER A 225 -3.23 -22.64 23.83
CA SER A 225 -3.96 -22.73 22.55
C SER A 225 -4.67 -21.41 22.22
N ASP A 226 -5.32 -20.77 23.20
CA ASP A 226 -6.03 -19.51 23.02
C ASP A 226 -5.09 -18.38 22.54
N LYS A 227 -3.88 -18.27 23.11
CA LYS A 227 -2.88 -17.30 22.63
C LYS A 227 -2.37 -17.58 21.22
N VAL A 228 -2.32 -18.83 20.78
CA VAL A 228 -1.98 -19.15 19.38
C VAL A 228 -3.12 -18.72 18.45
N VAL A 229 -4.37 -18.91 18.86
CA VAL A 229 -5.54 -18.43 18.12
C VAL A 229 -5.53 -16.90 18.03
N GLU A 230 -5.26 -16.19 19.12
CA GLU A 230 -5.12 -14.72 19.11
C GLU A 230 -4.00 -14.26 18.16
N LEU A 231 -2.88 -14.99 18.12
CA LEU A 231 -1.78 -14.73 17.19
C LEU A 231 -2.24 -14.87 15.74
N PHE A 232 -3.00 -15.93 15.41
CA PHE A 232 -3.57 -16.15 14.08
C PHE A 232 -4.61 -15.08 13.71
N ASP A 233 -5.51 -14.73 14.62
CA ASP A 233 -6.53 -13.70 14.41
C ASP A 233 -5.89 -12.33 14.12
N SER A 234 -4.79 -12.02 14.80
CA SER A 234 -4.03 -10.79 14.54
C SER A 234 -3.41 -10.74 13.14
N PHE A 235 -3.05 -11.89 12.56
CA PHE A 235 -2.58 -11.98 11.17
C PHE A 235 -3.74 -11.97 10.18
N ILE A 236 -4.84 -12.67 10.47
CA ILE A 236 -6.06 -12.70 9.65
C ILE A 236 -6.57 -11.27 9.40
N ALA A 237 -6.52 -10.40 10.40
CA ALA A 237 -6.91 -8.99 10.27
C ALA A 237 -6.09 -8.21 9.21
N ASP A 238 -4.89 -8.67 8.89
CA ASP A 238 -3.95 -8.06 7.93
C ASP A 238 -3.76 -8.90 6.65
N ALA A 239 -4.51 -10.00 6.50
CA ALA A 239 -4.31 -11.00 5.45
C ALA A 239 -4.39 -10.44 4.02
N ASP A 240 -5.28 -9.46 3.78
CA ASP A 240 -5.44 -8.87 2.45
C ASP A 240 -4.26 -8.00 2.00
N LEU A 241 -3.35 -7.68 2.94
CA LEU A 241 -2.18 -6.83 2.74
C LEU A 241 -0.86 -7.58 2.96
N SER A 242 -0.90 -8.80 3.53
CA SER A 242 0.28 -9.56 3.95
C SER A 242 1.19 -9.96 2.78
N LEU A 243 0.62 -10.30 1.63
CA LEU A 243 1.41 -10.70 0.45
C LEU A 243 1.67 -9.55 -0.53
N LEU A 244 1.18 -8.33 -0.24
CA LEU A 244 1.12 -7.25 -1.24
C LEU A 244 2.51 -6.82 -1.74
N PHE A 245 3.45 -6.64 -0.81
CA PHE A 245 4.80 -6.12 -1.09
C PHE A 245 5.92 -7.16 -0.93
N LEU A 246 5.58 -8.42 -0.66
CA LEU A 246 6.56 -9.52 -0.66
C LEU A 246 7.05 -9.83 -2.07
N LYS A 247 8.31 -10.26 -2.18
CA LYS A 247 9.00 -10.46 -3.46
C LYS A 247 8.84 -11.88 -4.00
N ASN A 248 8.93 -12.88 -3.13
CA ASN A 248 9.00 -14.30 -3.46
C ASN A 248 7.82 -15.09 -2.89
N VAL A 249 7.43 -14.84 -1.63
CA VAL A 249 6.32 -15.55 -0.99
C VAL A 249 5.00 -15.16 -1.66
N THR A 250 4.34 -16.17 -2.22
CA THR A 250 3.08 -16.05 -2.94
C THR A 250 1.92 -16.74 -2.26
N SER A 251 2.16 -17.57 -1.23
CA SER A 251 1.13 -18.25 -0.46
C SER A 251 1.47 -18.27 1.03
N VAL A 252 0.47 -17.99 1.87
CA VAL A 252 0.52 -18.17 3.34
C VAL A 252 -0.73 -18.90 3.80
N SER A 253 -0.57 -20.00 4.53
CA SER A 253 -1.67 -20.81 5.06
C SER A 253 -1.59 -20.93 6.58
N LEU A 254 -2.75 -20.90 7.24
CA LEU A 254 -2.92 -21.15 8.68
C LEU A 254 -3.70 -22.43 8.88
N LEU A 255 -3.06 -23.44 9.47
CA LEU A 255 -3.63 -24.75 9.76
C LEU A 255 -3.79 -24.96 11.27
N HIS A 256 -4.77 -25.77 11.64
CA HIS A 256 -4.99 -26.23 13.00
C HIS A 256 -5.10 -27.76 13.00
N ILE A 257 -4.33 -28.41 13.86
CA ILE A 257 -4.38 -29.84 14.12
C ILE A 257 -4.93 -30.03 15.53
N SER A 258 -6.09 -30.66 15.65
CA SER A 258 -6.70 -30.98 16.94
C SER A 258 -5.96 -32.10 17.65
N GLU A 259 -6.27 -32.32 18.94
CA GLU A 259 -5.68 -33.38 19.77
C GLU A 259 -5.79 -34.79 19.16
N ASP A 260 -6.83 -35.05 18.36
CA ASP A 260 -7.06 -36.32 17.65
C ASP A 260 -6.34 -36.42 16.29
N GLY A 261 -5.64 -35.36 15.87
CA GLY A 261 -4.90 -35.27 14.62
C GLY A 261 -5.71 -34.82 13.41
N ALA A 262 -6.97 -34.37 13.57
CA ALA A 262 -7.73 -33.81 12.46
C ALA A 262 -7.17 -32.45 12.03
N VAL A 263 -6.91 -32.29 10.73
CA VAL A 263 -6.32 -31.07 10.14
C VAL A 263 -7.42 -30.18 9.56
N ASN A 264 -7.47 -28.93 10.00
CA ASN A 264 -8.41 -27.91 9.53
C ASN A 264 -7.66 -26.68 9.02
N THR A 265 -8.08 -26.15 7.87
CA THR A 265 -7.54 -24.89 7.33
C THR A 265 -8.36 -23.72 7.87
N ARG A 266 -7.71 -22.77 8.56
CA ARG A 266 -8.35 -21.55 9.08
C ARG A 266 -8.32 -20.41 8.07
N LEU A 267 -7.21 -20.29 7.34
CA LEU A 267 -7.00 -19.23 6.35
C LEU A 267 -6.02 -19.72 5.29
N GLU A 268 -6.28 -19.36 4.04
CA GLU A 268 -5.31 -19.42 2.95
C GLU A 268 -5.27 -18.07 2.24
N VAL A 269 -4.07 -17.51 2.07
CA VAL A 269 -3.84 -16.26 1.36
C VAL A 269 -2.92 -16.55 0.19
N GLN A 270 -3.36 -16.20 -1.02
CA GLN A 270 -2.57 -16.38 -2.23
C GLN A 270 -2.41 -15.05 -2.96
N SER A 271 -1.26 -14.86 -3.60
CA SER A 271 -1.00 -13.75 -4.50
C SER A 271 -0.72 -14.25 -5.91
N SER A 272 -1.32 -13.61 -6.90
CA SER A 272 -1.07 -13.87 -8.31
C SER A 272 -0.81 -12.57 -9.06
N VAL A 273 -0.03 -12.65 -10.13
CA VAL A 273 0.26 -11.52 -11.03
C VAL A 273 -0.42 -11.83 -12.36
N PRO A 274 -1.51 -11.13 -12.70
CA PRO A 274 -2.14 -11.28 -14.01
C PRO A 274 -1.15 -10.90 -15.12
N THR A 275 -1.19 -11.63 -16.23
CA THR A 275 -0.37 -11.35 -17.43
C THR A 275 -0.76 -10.06 -18.14
N ASP A 276 -2.00 -9.59 -17.95
CA ASP A 276 -2.49 -8.36 -18.56
C ASP A 276 -2.07 -7.11 -17.76
N GLY A 277 -1.61 -6.07 -18.47
CA GLY A 277 -1.42 -4.74 -17.90
C GLY A 277 -0.06 -4.47 -17.25
N VAL A 278 0.96 -5.30 -17.51
CA VAL A 278 2.35 -4.93 -17.20
C VAL A 278 2.78 -3.82 -18.15
N LEU A 279 3.20 -2.68 -17.60
CA LEU A 279 3.75 -1.58 -18.37
C LEU A 279 5.26 -1.61 -18.26
N GLU A 280 5.93 -1.69 -19.41
CA GLU A 280 7.39 -1.70 -19.43
C GLU A 280 7.97 -0.39 -18.87
N PRO A 281 9.13 -0.47 -18.20
CA PRO A 281 9.83 0.71 -17.71
C PRO A 281 10.23 1.64 -18.87
N GLU A 282 10.09 2.94 -18.69
CA GLU A 282 10.61 3.93 -19.63
C GLU A 282 12.11 4.15 -19.34
N GLU A 283 12.97 3.85 -20.32
CA GLU A 283 14.44 3.86 -20.18
C GLU A 283 15.00 5.27 -19.82
N GLU A 284 14.33 6.34 -20.24
CA GLU A 284 14.79 7.75 -20.11
C GLU A 284 14.35 8.47 -18.83
N SER A 285 14.07 7.73 -17.74
CA SER A 285 13.67 8.34 -16.47
C SER A 285 14.77 8.31 -15.40
N VAL A 286 14.66 9.24 -14.45
CA VAL A 286 15.56 9.41 -13.30
C VAL A 286 15.44 8.25 -12.29
N THR A 287 14.40 7.44 -12.44
CA THR A 287 14.04 6.32 -11.59
C THR A 287 13.82 5.08 -12.44
N GLU A 288 14.09 3.89 -11.92
CA GLU A 288 13.62 2.64 -12.51
C GLU A 288 12.29 2.29 -11.87
N GLY A 289 11.23 2.19 -12.67
CA GLY A 289 9.93 1.87 -12.13
C GLY A 289 9.13 0.92 -12.98
N LEU A 290 8.35 0.08 -12.31
CA LEU A 290 7.49 -0.92 -12.91
C LEU A 290 6.10 -0.88 -12.28
N THR A 291 5.08 -0.80 -13.11
CA THR A 291 3.68 -0.87 -12.69
C THR A 291 3.04 -2.15 -13.21
N ARG A 292 2.39 -2.90 -12.32
CA ARG A 292 1.72 -4.17 -12.64
C ARG A 292 0.46 -4.35 -11.79
N PHE A 293 -0.42 -5.24 -12.23
CA PHE A 293 -1.49 -5.71 -11.35
C PHE A 293 -1.02 -6.85 -10.44
N LYS A 294 -1.55 -6.91 -9.23
CA LYS A 294 -1.40 -8.02 -8.30
C LYS A 294 -2.76 -8.34 -7.71
N VAL A 295 -3.12 -9.61 -7.65
CA VAL A 295 -4.40 -10.07 -7.10
C VAL A 295 -4.10 -10.81 -5.81
N ILE A 296 -4.75 -10.41 -4.72
CA ILE A 296 -4.69 -11.09 -3.44
C ILE A 296 -6.03 -11.80 -3.22
N THR A 297 -5.96 -13.11 -3.03
CA THR A 297 -7.11 -13.97 -2.74
C THR A 297 -6.99 -14.45 -1.31
N VAL A 298 -8.01 -14.14 -0.50
CA VAL A 298 -8.11 -14.60 0.88
C VAL A 298 -9.26 -15.60 0.94
N SER A 299 -8.96 -16.83 1.31
CA SER A 299 -9.91 -17.94 1.42
C SER A 299 -10.03 -18.32 2.90
N SER A 300 -11.23 -18.17 3.45
CA SER A 300 -11.62 -18.63 4.79
C SER A 300 -12.98 -19.33 4.69
N GLU A 301 -14.01 -18.89 5.43
CA GLU A 301 -15.40 -19.29 5.16
C GLU A 301 -15.90 -18.72 3.81
N ASP A 302 -15.54 -17.47 3.53
CA ASP A 302 -15.79 -16.79 2.26
C ASP A 302 -14.48 -16.57 1.50
N GLN A 303 -14.57 -16.55 0.17
CA GLN A 303 -13.47 -16.18 -0.71
C GLN A 303 -13.58 -14.69 -1.08
N LYS A 304 -12.54 -13.92 -0.74
CA LYS A 304 -12.43 -12.50 -1.07
C LYS A 304 -11.23 -12.28 -1.98
N GLU A 305 -11.49 -11.74 -3.16
CA GLU A 305 -10.45 -11.35 -4.11
C GLU A 305 -10.31 -9.82 -4.15
N THR A 306 -9.07 -9.31 -4.11
CA THR A 306 -8.77 -7.89 -4.32
C THR A 306 -7.69 -7.74 -5.38
N LYS A 307 -8.01 -6.98 -6.43
CA LYS A 307 -7.05 -6.55 -7.45
C LYS A 307 -6.38 -5.25 -7.02
N TRP A 308 -5.05 -5.18 -7.14
CA TRP A 308 -4.22 -4.05 -6.78
C TRP A 308 -3.42 -3.58 -7.99
N LEU A 309 -3.30 -2.27 -8.18
CA LEU A 309 -2.31 -1.65 -9.06
C LEU A 309 -1.07 -1.34 -8.20
N LEU A 310 0.01 -2.07 -8.45
CA LEU A 310 1.27 -1.96 -7.72
C LEU A 310 2.31 -1.26 -8.59
N THR A 311 2.86 -0.15 -8.11
CA THR A 311 3.96 0.58 -8.73
C THR A 311 5.17 0.52 -7.82
N THR A 312 6.25 -0.09 -8.31
CA THR A 312 7.58 -0.03 -7.69
C THR A 312 8.38 1.06 -8.37
N CYS A 313 9.08 1.87 -7.59
CA CYS A 313 9.93 2.94 -8.09
C CYS A 313 11.23 3.02 -7.28
N THR A 314 12.36 2.88 -7.96
CA THR A 314 13.70 2.90 -7.38
C THR A 314 14.49 4.06 -7.98
N MET A 315 15.14 4.86 -7.14
CA MET A 315 16.02 5.94 -7.59
C MET A 315 17.30 5.36 -8.20
N LYS A 316 17.71 5.84 -9.39
CA LYS A 316 18.99 5.45 -10.00
C LYS A 316 20.16 6.09 -9.23
N GLU A 317 21.27 5.36 -9.14
CA GLU A 317 22.51 5.87 -8.54
C GLU A 317 23.05 7.08 -9.33
N GLY A 318 23.56 8.09 -8.62
CA GLY A 318 24.11 9.32 -9.19
C GLY A 318 23.09 10.47 -9.37
N VAL A 319 21.81 10.21 -9.11
CA VAL A 319 20.76 11.24 -9.19
C VAL A 319 20.73 12.10 -7.94
N ALA A 320 20.91 11.48 -6.78
CA ALA A 320 20.82 12.11 -5.47
C ALA A 320 21.98 11.62 -4.60
N GLU A 321 23.11 12.33 -4.67
CA GLU A 321 24.37 11.92 -4.03
C GLU A 321 24.23 11.67 -2.51
N ASP A 322 23.43 12.47 -1.82
CA ASP A 322 23.11 12.31 -0.40
C ASP A 322 22.33 11.02 -0.09
N LEU A 323 21.39 10.64 -0.97
CA LEU A 323 20.65 9.38 -0.87
C LEU A 323 21.53 8.18 -1.23
N ASP A 324 22.47 8.33 -2.17
CA ASP A 324 23.43 7.29 -2.54
C ASP A 324 24.42 7.01 -1.40
N LEU A 325 24.85 8.05 -0.68
CA LEU A 325 25.69 7.90 0.51
C LEU A 325 24.97 7.11 1.61
N LEU A 326 23.69 7.40 1.86
CA LEU A 326 22.87 6.65 2.83
C LEU A 326 22.60 5.22 2.36
N THR A 327 22.32 5.03 1.06
CA THR A 327 22.16 3.70 0.43
C THR A 327 23.38 2.83 0.69
N LYS A 328 24.59 3.35 0.49
CA LYS A 328 25.85 2.61 0.73
C LYS A 328 26.10 2.36 2.22
N LYS A 329 25.79 3.34 3.07
CA LYS A 329 26.06 3.26 4.52
C LYS A 329 25.11 2.32 5.25
N LEU A 330 23.82 2.41 4.91
CA LEU A 330 22.76 1.61 5.49
C LEU A 330 22.52 0.33 4.69
N SER A 331 23.17 0.15 3.54
CA SER A 331 22.89 -0.92 2.58
C SER A 331 21.41 -1.00 2.19
N PHE A 332 20.67 0.11 2.10
CA PHE A 332 19.24 0.10 1.75
C PHE A 332 19.01 0.43 0.28
N LEU A 333 17.96 -0.13 -0.33
CA LEU A 333 17.55 0.24 -1.68
C LEU A 333 16.67 1.50 -1.63
N PRO A 334 16.94 2.55 -2.43
CA PRO A 334 16.15 3.78 -2.47
C PRO A 334 14.86 3.56 -3.27
N GLN A 335 14.00 2.68 -2.77
CA GLN A 335 12.79 2.19 -3.41
C GLN A 335 11.55 2.56 -2.59
N VAL A 336 10.52 3.00 -3.29
CA VAL A 336 9.15 3.18 -2.76
C VAL A 336 8.19 2.40 -3.64
N ASP A 337 7.36 1.58 -3.01
CA ASP A 337 6.25 0.89 -3.66
C ASP A 337 4.92 1.49 -3.22
N LEU A 338 4.02 1.67 -4.18
CA LEU A 338 2.66 2.15 -3.97
C LEU A 338 1.68 1.10 -4.45
N ALA A 339 0.68 0.79 -3.62
CA ALA A 339 -0.40 -0.12 -4.00
C ALA A 339 -1.76 0.57 -3.90
N PHE A 340 -2.48 0.57 -5.01
CA PHE A 340 -3.83 1.11 -5.13
C PHE A 340 -4.85 -0.02 -5.32
N PRO A 341 -5.90 -0.12 -4.48
CA PRO A 341 -6.94 -1.12 -4.65
C PRO A 341 -7.82 -0.77 -5.86
N CYS A 342 -7.82 -1.63 -6.87
CA CYS A 342 -8.70 -1.51 -8.04
C CYS A 342 -10.10 -2.02 -7.68
N GLY A 343 -11.13 -1.23 -8.01
CA GLY A 343 -12.53 -1.60 -7.79
C GLY A 343 -13.32 -0.48 -7.13
N GLU A 344 -14.22 -0.84 -6.21
CA GLU A 344 -15.01 0.14 -5.47
C GLU A 344 -14.13 1.06 -4.62
N LYS A 345 -14.59 2.31 -4.47
CA LYS A 345 -13.86 3.35 -3.74
C LYS A 345 -13.67 2.93 -2.28
N ARG A 346 -12.46 2.50 -1.94
CA ARG A 346 -12.08 2.23 -0.54
C ARG A 346 -11.90 3.55 0.22
N ASP A 347 -12.23 3.50 1.50
CA ASP A 347 -11.96 4.60 2.43
C ASP A 347 -10.45 4.80 2.59
N CYS A 348 -9.97 6.01 2.30
CA CYS A 348 -8.55 6.38 2.43
C CYS A 348 -8.08 6.32 3.89
N SER A 349 -8.99 6.30 4.87
CA SER A 349 -8.68 6.09 6.29
C SER A 349 -8.04 4.71 6.57
N GLN A 350 -8.22 3.74 5.67
CA GLN A 350 -7.67 2.39 5.79
C GLN A 350 -6.24 2.28 5.24
N SER A 351 -5.78 3.28 4.49
CA SER A 351 -4.41 3.31 3.98
C SER A 351 -3.41 3.33 5.12
N ARG A 352 -2.33 2.55 4.98
CA ARG A 352 -1.26 2.50 5.97
C ARG A 352 0.10 2.26 5.35
N LEU A 353 1.10 2.53 6.16
CA LEU A 353 2.50 2.22 5.89
C LEU A 353 2.77 0.71 6.02
N SER A 354 3.66 0.23 5.15
CA SER A 354 4.26 -1.10 5.20
C SER A 354 5.78 -0.99 5.18
N CYS A 355 6.45 -1.95 5.81
CA CYS A 355 7.87 -2.22 5.62
C CYS A 355 7.98 -3.71 5.29
N PHE A 356 7.83 -4.02 3.99
CA PHE A 356 7.58 -5.33 3.39
C PHE A 356 6.24 -5.97 3.78
N LEU A 357 5.93 -5.95 5.08
CA LEU A 357 4.65 -6.33 5.65
C LEU A 357 3.94 -5.11 6.26
N PRO A 358 2.60 -5.14 6.39
CA PRO A 358 1.86 -4.04 6.97
C PRO A 358 2.31 -3.71 8.40
N LEU A 359 2.58 -2.43 8.66
CA LEU A 359 2.80 -1.95 10.03
C LEU A 359 1.48 -1.98 10.83
N PRO A 360 1.55 -1.95 12.18
CA PRO A 360 0.35 -1.98 13.03
C PRO A 360 -0.69 -0.93 12.62
N ASN A 361 -1.96 -1.32 12.59
CA ASN A 361 -3.08 -0.45 12.23
C ASN A 361 -3.37 0.56 13.36
N ASN A 362 -2.56 1.60 13.45
CA ASN A 362 -2.70 2.71 14.38
C ASN A 362 -2.66 4.06 13.63
N GLU A 363 -3.10 5.13 14.30
CA GLU A 363 -3.24 6.44 13.66
C GLU A 363 -1.93 7.01 13.10
N SER A 364 -0.79 6.68 13.72
CA SER A 364 0.54 7.09 13.25
C SER A 364 0.95 6.44 11.93
N ASN A 365 0.50 5.21 11.67
CA ASN A 365 0.83 4.49 10.44
C ASN A 365 -0.18 4.73 9.32
N LYS A 366 -1.34 5.31 9.61
CA LYS A 366 -2.34 5.68 8.60
C LYS A 366 -1.90 6.93 7.84
N THR A 367 -1.87 6.86 6.51
CA THR A 367 -1.40 7.98 5.68
C THR A 367 -2.53 8.92 5.26
N GLY A 368 -3.75 8.39 5.10
CA GLY A 368 -4.89 9.11 4.54
C GLY A 368 -4.84 9.24 3.02
N LEU A 369 -3.87 8.58 2.38
CA LEU A 369 -3.73 8.53 0.92
C LEU A 369 -4.66 7.46 0.34
N PRO A 370 -5.01 7.51 -0.95
CA PRO A 370 -5.73 6.42 -1.62
C PRO A 370 -4.84 5.19 -1.89
N VAL A 371 -3.57 5.21 -1.50
CA VAL A 371 -2.58 4.15 -1.73
C VAL A 371 -1.93 3.69 -0.43
N TYR A 372 -1.54 2.43 -0.39
CA TYR A 372 -0.64 1.88 0.62
C TYR A 372 0.79 2.16 0.21
N VAL A 373 1.63 2.56 1.16
CA VAL A 373 3.00 2.98 0.90
C VAL A 373 3.95 2.00 1.58
N ASN A 374 4.84 1.42 0.79
CA ASN A 374 5.88 0.51 1.25
C ASN A 374 7.26 1.06 0.90
N ALA A 375 8.21 0.91 1.82
CA ALA A 375 9.62 1.13 1.57
C ALA A 375 10.44 0.38 2.62
N CYS A 376 11.75 0.29 2.42
CA CYS A 376 12.69 -0.18 3.44
C CYS A 376 12.86 0.91 4.53
N PHE A 377 11.82 1.12 5.34
CA PHE A 377 11.82 2.17 6.34
C PHE A 377 12.71 1.82 7.53
N GLY A 378 13.42 2.84 8.04
CA GLY A 378 14.00 2.81 9.37
C GLY A 378 12.91 2.82 10.43
N LEU A 379 12.81 1.75 11.24
CA LEU A 379 11.77 1.61 12.27
C LEU A 379 12.31 1.92 13.66
N THR A 380 11.40 2.22 14.59
CA THR A 380 11.69 2.24 16.03
C THR A 380 12.10 0.84 16.53
N ASP A 381 12.74 0.74 17.70
CA ASP A 381 13.24 -0.53 18.23
C ASP A 381 12.16 -1.62 18.36
N ASN A 382 10.92 -1.23 18.70
CA ASN A 382 9.78 -2.14 18.76
C ASN A 382 9.15 -2.46 17.39
N ARG A 383 9.71 -1.93 16.29
CA ARG A 383 9.28 -2.10 14.90
C ARG A 383 7.81 -1.73 14.61
N ARG A 384 7.18 -0.90 15.45
CA ARG A 384 5.78 -0.49 15.29
C ARG A 384 5.59 0.83 14.55
N HIS A 385 6.62 1.66 14.47
CA HIS A 385 6.55 2.99 13.87
C HIS A 385 7.79 3.26 13.00
N ILE A 386 7.61 4.09 11.97
CA ILE A 386 8.74 4.63 11.21
C ILE A 386 9.40 5.76 12.01
N LYS A 387 10.72 5.86 11.92
CA LYS A 387 11.47 6.97 12.50
C LYS A 387 11.34 8.23 11.65
N TRP A 388 11.15 9.36 12.31
CA TRP A 388 11.19 10.67 11.68
C TRP A 388 12.28 11.52 12.32
N GLN A 389 12.80 12.51 11.60
CA GLN A 389 13.71 13.46 12.22
C GLN A 389 12.98 14.29 13.27
N GLU A 390 13.57 14.34 14.46
CA GLU A 390 13.17 15.19 15.58
C GLU A 390 14.32 16.15 15.92
N GLU A 391 14.03 17.23 16.65
CA GLU A 391 14.99 18.33 16.87
C GLU A 391 16.28 17.88 17.57
N ASP A 392 16.19 16.87 18.43
CA ASP A 392 17.27 16.26 19.22
C ASP A 392 17.92 15.03 18.54
N GLN A 393 17.31 14.49 17.48
CA GLN A 393 17.76 13.28 16.78
C GLN A 393 18.23 13.54 15.33
N ARG A 394 18.77 14.73 15.05
CA ARG A 394 19.19 15.14 13.70
C ARG A 394 20.23 14.25 13.01
N HIS A 395 20.94 13.43 13.78
CA HIS A 395 21.98 12.53 13.28
C HIS A 395 21.52 11.07 13.16
N ASP A 396 20.25 10.75 13.44
CA ASP A 396 19.72 9.41 13.20
C ASP A 396 19.64 9.16 11.68
N GLU A 397 20.52 8.31 11.17
CA GLU A 397 20.64 7.97 9.75
C GLU A 397 19.39 7.27 9.22
N HIS A 398 18.71 6.48 10.04
CA HIS A 398 17.46 5.81 9.66
C HIS A 398 16.31 6.82 9.55
N ALA A 399 16.27 7.83 10.41
CA ALA A 399 15.31 8.92 10.32
C ALA A 399 15.57 9.82 9.09
N LEU A 400 16.84 10.17 8.84
CA LEU A 400 17.25 10.92 7.64
C LEU A 400 16.93 10.14 6.36
N TRP A 401 17.19 8.84 6.35
CA TRP A 401 16.85 7.95 5.24
C TRP A 401 15.36 8.00 4.89
N ASN A 402 14.49 7.85 5.90
CA ASN A 402 13.03 7.93 5.69
C ASN A 402 12.62 9.30 5.11
N GLU A 403 13.19 10.39 5.62
CA GLU A 403 12.89 11.73 5.11
C GLU A 403 13.35 11.94 3.66
N MET A 404 14.54 11.43 3.30
CA MET A 404 15.04 11.49 1.93
C MET A 404 14.22 10.63 0.96
N LEU A 405 13.84 9.40 1.37
CA LEU A 405 12.94 8.54 0.60
C LEU A 405 11.62 9.26 0.27
N MET A 406 11.00 9.86 1.29
CA MET A 406 9.70 10.51 1.13
C MET A 406 9.78 11.83 0.34
N LYS A 407 10.90 12.57 0.41
CA LYS A 407 11.05 13.80 -0.36
C LYS A 407 11.48 13.56 -1.81
N LYS A 408 12.30 12.53 -2.08
CA LYS A 408 12.94 12.34 -3.39
C LYS A 408 12.32 11.22 -4.22
N VAL A 409 11.99 10.09 -3.60
CA VAL A 409 11.54 8.88 -4.32
C VAL A 409 10.01 8.80 -4.37
N PHE A 410 9.35 9.07 -3.24
CA PHE A 410 7.88 9.00 -3.15
C PHE A 410 7.15 9.87 -4.19
N PRO A 411 7.54 11.14 -4.47
CA PRO A 411 6.87 11.93 -5.50
C PRO A 411 6.99 11.33 -6.90
N GLN A 412 8.15 10.73 -7.23
CA GLN A 412 8.37 10.06 -8.50
C GLN A 412 7.51 8.80 -8.61
N ALA A 413 7.44 7.99 -7.55
CA ALA A 413 6.57 6.82 -7.49
C ALA A 413 5.09 7.20 -7.69
N TYR A 414 4.65 8.28 -7.06
CA TYR A 414 3.26 8.74 -7.12
C TYR A 414 2.89 9.30 -8.50
N ILE A 415 3.77 10.09 -9.11
CA ILE A 415 3.56 10.59 -10.48
C ILE A 415 3.50 9.40 -11.44
N LYS A 416 4.39 8.42 -11.27
CA LYS A 416 4.42 7.24 -12.11
C LYS A 416 3.13 6.43 -12.03
N ILE A 417 2.60 6.12 -10.83
CA ILE A 417 1.34 5.36 -10.71
C ILE A 417 0.17 6.11 -11.36
N ILE A 418 0.12 7.45 -11.28
CA ILE A 418 -0.90 8.26 -11.96
C ILE A 418 -0.74 8.17 -13.49
N GLN A 419 0.47 8.35 -14.02
CA GLN A 419 0.76 8.28 -15.46
C GLN A 419 0.47 6.89 -16.04
N ASP A 420 0.87 5.84 -15.31
CA ASP A 420 0.66 4.46 -15.72
C ASP A 420 -0.84 4.10 -15.64
N ALA A 421 -1.57 4.59 -14.63
CA ALA A 421 -3.03 4.46 -14.58
C ALA A 421 -3.72 5.16 -15.76
N ILE A 422 -3.24 6.33 -16.20
CA ILE A 422 -3.73 7.03 -17.39
C ILE A 422 -3.50 6.18 -18.65
N LYS A 423 -2.30 5.60 -18.83
CA LYS A 423 -2.00 4.69 -19.95
C LYS A 423 -2.91 3.47 -19.95
N LEU A 424 -3.20 2.91 -18.77
CA LEU A 424 -4.15 1.79 -18.62
C LEU A 424 -5.59 2.21 -18.95
N ALA A 425 -6.00 3.43 -18.59
CA ALA A 425 -7.30 3.97 -18.94
C ALA A 425 -7.46 4.25 -20.44
N GLN A 426 -6.43 4.77 -21.10
CA GLN A 426 -6.36 4.91 -22.55
C GLN A 426 -6.56 3.55 -23.26
N LYS A 427 -5.96 2.48 -22.71
CA LYS A 427 -6.10 1.10 -23.19
C LYS A 427 -7.38 0.39 -22.74
N SER A 428 -8.29 1.07 -22.01
CA SER A 428 -9.53 0.49 -21.47
C SER A 428 -9.34 -0.66 -20.46
N ILE A 429 -8.16 -0.77 -19.85
CA ILE A 429 -7.85 -1.78 -18.84
C ILE A 429 -8.30 -1.31 -17.44
N LEU A 430 -8.29 0.01 -17.21
CA LEU A 430 -8.69 0.65 -15.95
C LEU A 430 -9.74 1.73 -16.26
N PRO A 431 -10.82 1.89 -15.47
CA PRO A 431 -11.76 2.98 -15.70
C PRO A 431 -11.14 4.33 -15.31
N VAL A 432 -11.54 5.40 -16.00
CA VAL A 432 -11.07 6.77 -15.75
C VAL A 432 -11.38 7.23 -14.32
N SER A 433 -12.48 6.75 -13.73
CA SER A 433 -12.81 6.99 -12.32
C SER A 433 -11.70 6.50 -11.37
N SER A 434 -11.05 5.37 -11.67
CA SER A 434 -9.92 4.88 -10.87
C SER A 434 -8.69 5.78 -10.98
N VAL A 435 -8.45 6.39 -12.14
CA VAL A 435 -7.38 7.38 -12.32
C VAL A 435 -7.60 8.57 -11.39
N TYR A 436 -8.84 9.05 -11.27
CA TYR A 436 -9.13 10.16 -10.36
C TYR A 436 -9.22 9.74 -8.89
N ASN A 437 -9.59 8.49 -8.59
CA ASN A 437 -9.56 7.96 -7.22
C ASN A 437 -8.13 7.78 -6.68
N LEU A 438 -7.12 7.70 -7.56
CA LEU A 438 -5.70 7.69 -7.19
C LEU A 438 -5.20 9.05 -6.68
N TRP A 439 -5.88 10.15 -7.01
CA TRP A 439 -5.47 11.48 -6.59
C TRP A 439 -5.72 11.65 -5.09
N PRO A 440 -4.71 12.06 -4.31
CA PRO A 440 -4.91 12.41 -2.91
C PRO A 440 -5.98 13.49 -2.74
N ASP A 441 -6.85 13.29 -1.75
CA ASP A 441 -7.84 14.29 -1.36
C ASP A 441 -7.27 15.18 -0.26
N LEU A 442 -6.87 16.41 -0.62
CA LEU A 442 -6.27 17.37 0.32
C LEU A 442 -7.15 17.62 1.55
N THR A 443 -8.48 17.55 1.39
CA THR A 443 -9.42 17.77 2.50
C THR A 443 -9.37 16.67 3.55
N GLN A 444 -9.02 15.43 3.16
CA GLN A 444 -8.90 14.30 4.08
C GLN A 444 -7.54 14.28 4.81
N ILE A 445 -6.52 14.90 4.21
CA ILE A 445 -5.13 14.85 4.69
C ILE A 445 -4.75 16.14 5.43
N GLN A 446 -5.59 17.18 5.42
CA GLN A 446 -5.34 18.48 6.06
C GLN A 446 -4.94 18.41 7.55
N HIS A 447 -5.32 17.34 8.26
CA HIS A 447 -4.98 17.14 9.68
C HIS A 447 -3.68 16.35 9.90
N LYS A 448 -2.99 15.95 8.83
CA LYS A 448 -1.74 15.19 8.84
C LYS A 448 -0.64 16.00 8.14
N ASP A 449 -0.10 17.02 8.80
CA ASP A 449 0.83 18.03 8.25
C ASP A 449 1.92 17.47 7.32
N LYS A 450 2.60 16.39 7.73
CA LYS A 450 3.66 15.77 6.93
C LYS A 450 3.13 15.18 5.61
N TRP A 451 2.04 14.42 5.68
CA TRP A 451 1.42 13.82 4.50
C TRP A 451 0.79 14.87 3.60
N HIS A 452 0.26 15.95 4.18
CA HIS A 452 -0.26 17.09 3.43
C HIS A 452 0.86 17.77 2.64
N ALA A 453 1.99 18.08 3.29
CA ALA A 453 3.15 18.68 2.64
C ALA A 453 3.70 17.80 1.50
N LEU A 454 3.87 16.50 1.76
CA LEU A 454 4.33 15.54 0.74
C LEU A 454 3.35 15.46 -0.44
N THR A 455 2.04 15.53 -0.18
CA THR A 455 1.02 15.51 -1.22
C THR A 455 1.05 16.76 -2.08
N LEU A 456 1.22 17.95 -1.47
CA LEU A 456 1.42 19.19 -2.21
C LEU A 456 2.67 19.12 -3.08
N ASP A 457 3.77 18.55 -2.56
CA ASP A 457 4.98 18.34 -3.33
C ASP A 457 4.75 17.42 -4.53
N VAL A 458 4.00 16.32 -4.39
CA VAL A 458 3.60 15.46 -5.52
C VAL A 458 2.87 16.28 -6.59
N PHE A 459 1.87 17.08 -6.20
CA PHE A 459 1.11 17.90 -7.15
C PHE A 459 1.96 18.98 -7.82
N HIS A 460 2.83 19.66 -7.06
CA HIS A 460 3.77 20.63 -7.63
C HIS A 460 4.69 19.99 -8.68
N HIS A 461 5.22 18.80 -8.42
CA HIS A 461 6.04 18.07 -9.40
C HIS A 461 5.20 17.63 -10.61
N LEU A 462 3.99 17.10 -10.39
CA LEU A 462 3.08 16.68 -11.47
C LEU A 462 2.74 17.85 -12.41
N PHE A 463 2.38 19.01 -11.87
CA PHE A 463 1.99 20.17 -12.68
C PHE A 463 3.17 20.85 -13.39
N ARG A 464 4.38 20.79 -12.82
CA ARG A 464 5.60 21.30 -13.49
C ARG A 464 5.95 20.53 -14.76
N GLN A 465 5.60 19.25 -14.85
CA GLN A 465 5.85 18.43 -16.05
C GLN A 465 4.89 18.78 -17.21
N ASN A 466 3.79 19.49 -16.95
CA ASN A 466 2.73 19.82 -17.91
C ASN A 466 2.24 18.62 -18.74
N VAL A 467 2.17 17.45 -18.12
CA VAL A 467 1.74 16.20 -18.76
C VAL A 467 0.22 16.10 -18.89
N ALA A 468 -0.23 15.24 -19.81
CA ALA A 468 -1.64 14.99 -20.05
C ALA A 468 -2.27 14.18 -18.90
N ILE A 469 -3.04 14.84 -18.04
CA ILE A 469 -3.59 14.26 -16.80
C ILE A 469 -5.10 14.44 -16.63
N LEU A 470 -5.75 15.19 -17.52
CA LEU A 470 -7.19 15.46 -17.44
C LEU A 470 -7.92 14.80 -18.61
N SER A 471 -8.88 13.94 -18.29
CA SER A 471 -9.76 13.26 -19.23
C SER A 471 -10.74 14.23 -19.89
N LEU A 472 -10.86 14.12 -21.22
CA LEU A 472 -11.75 14.91 -22.04
C LEU A 472 -13.21 14.44 -21.93
N ALA A 473 -14.14 15.40 -21.85
CA ALA A 473 -15.57 15.12 -21.82
C ALA A 473 -16.12 14.49 -23.12
N LYS A 474 -15.45 14.72 -24.25
CA LYS A 474 -15.84 14.18 -25.57
C LYS A 474 -15.42 12.72 -25.77
N ASP A 475 -14.32 12.33 -25.15
CA ASP A 475 -13.74 10.99 -25.19
C ASP A 475 -12.91 10.83 -23.93
N GLU A 476 -13.44 10.07 -22.96
CA GLU A 476 -12.82 9.94 -21.65
C GLU A 476 -11.44 9.24 -21.70
N ARG A 477 -11.11 8.59 -22.82
CA ARG A 477 -9.82 7.95 -23.04
C ARG A 477 -8.74 8.94 -23.48
N GLN A 478 -9.11 10.14 -23.94
CA GLN A 478 -8.14 11.15 -24.31
C GLN A 478 -7.85 12.06 -23.12
N PHE A 479 -6.56 12.17 -22.80
CA PHE A 479 -6.08 13.02 -21.72
C PHE A 479 -5.35 14.22 -22.30
N ILE A 480 -5.49 15.37 -21.64
CA ILE A 480 -4.85 16.63 -22.02
C ILE A 480 -4.19 17.30 -20.82
N SER A 481 -3.28 18.23 -21.10
CA SER A 481 -2.61 19.01 -20.06
C SER A 481 -3.57 20.01 -19.41
N PRO A 482 -3.35 20.42 -18.14
CA PRO A 482 -4.14 21.48 -17.51
C PRO A 482 -4.14 22.79 -18.31
N SER A 483 -3.04 23.10 -19.02
CA SER A 483 -2.92 24.33 -19.82
C SER A 483 -3.82 24.35 -21.07
N GLU A 484 -4.21 23.18 -21.58
CA GLU A 484 -5.06 23.03 -22.78
C GLU A 484 -6.54 22.82 -22.41
N ALA A 485 -6.81 22.58 -21.13
CA ALA A 485 -8.12 22.22 -20.63
C ALA A 485 -9.05 23.42 -20.46
N VAL A 486 -10.33 23.17 -20.70
CA VAL A 486 -11.44 24.06 -20.34
C VAL A 486 -12.14 23.45 -19.13
N PHE A 487 -12.06 24.13 -17.99
CA PHE A 487 -12.60 23.66 -16.72
C PHE A 487 -14.09 23.99 -16.58
N PRO A 488 -14.91 23.09 -15.99
CA PRO A 488 -16.31 23.35 -15.69
C PRO A 488 -16.54 24.62 -14.86
N CYS A 489 -17.78 25.13 -14.88
CA CYS A 489 -18.17 26.36 -14.19
C CYS A 489 -17.98 26.23 -12.66
N ASN A 490 -17.36 27.23 -12.03
CA ASN A 490 -17.09 27.25 -10.57
C ASN A 490 -18.24 27.82 -9.71
N GLY A 491 -19.51 27.70 -10.14
CA GLY A 491 -20.65 28.38 -9.48
C GLY A 491 -21.92 27.53 -9.35
N PRO A 492 -22.86 27.91 -8.46
CA PRO A 492 -24.12 27.19 -8.26
C PRO A 492 -24.96 27.26 -9.53
N THR A 493 -24.87 26.20 -10.32
CA THR A 493 -25.52 26.09 -11.63
C THR A 493 -26.41 24.86 -11.60
N SER A 494 -27.63 24.95 -12.11
CA SER A 494 -28.53 23.79 -12.13
C SER A 494 -27.93 22.66 -12.98
N THR A 495 -28.27 21.41 -12.64
CA THR A 495 -27.81 20.21 -13.37
C THR A 495 -28.16 20.25 -14.86
N ASN A 496 -29.32 20.81 -15.20
CA ASN A 496 -29.76 20.99 -16.59
C ASN A 496 -28.86 21.96 -17.36
N ILE A 497 -28.51 23.11 -16.76
CA ILE A 497 -27.62 24.09 -17.37
C ILE A 497 -26.22 23.51 -17.54
N LEU A 498 -25.67 22.83 -16.54
CA LEU A 498 -24.37 22.16 -16.65
C LEU A 498 -24.35 21.12 -17.77
N SER A 499 -25.42 20.35 -17.91
CA SER A 499 -25.56 19.36 -18.98
C SER A 499 -25.65 20.01 -20.36
N ALA A 500 -26.37 21.13 -20.49
CA ALA A 500 -26.48 21.89 -21.73
C ALA A 500 -25.13 22.50 -22.14
N ILE A 501 -24.41 23.12 -21.18
CA ILE A 501 -23.05 23.64 -21.37
C ILE A 501 -22.12 22.52 -21.83
N LYS A 502 -22.15 21.36 -21.14
CA LYS A 502 -21.32 20.20 -21.50
C LYS A 502 -21.58 19.78 -22.95
N ARG A 503 -22.85 19.58 -23.33
CA ARG A 503 -23.23 19.20 -24.70
C ARG A 503 -22.76 20.21 -25.74
N ALA A 504 -23.01 21.50 -25.50
CA ALA A 504 -22.66 22.57 -26.44
C ALA A 504 -21.14 22.67 -26.64
N LEU A 505 -20.34 22.65 -25.56
CA LEU A 505 -18.89 22.73 -25.65
C LEU A 505 -18.30 21.50 -26.35
N VAL A 506 -18.80 20.30 -26.04
CA VAL A 506 -18.37 19.07 -26.72
C VAL A 506 -18.71 19.11 -28.22
N SER A 507 -19.92 19.56 -28.60
CA SER A 507 -20.29 19.67 -30.02
C SER A 507 -19.48 20.72 -30.78
N CYS A 508 -18.98 21.74 -30.07
CA CYS A 508 -18.12 22.79 -30.64
C CYS A 508 -16.64 22.40 -30.74
N GLY A 509 -16.26 21.20 -30.28
CA GLY A 509 -14.89 20.70 -30.33
C GLY A 509 -13.97 21.27 -29.25
N GLU A 510 -14.53 21.91 -28.21
CA GLU A 510 -13.74 22.46 -27.11
C GLU A 510 -13.17 21.37 -26.21
N ASN A 511 -12.01 21.67 -25.61
CA ASN A 511 -11.28 20.77 -24.71
C ASN A 511 -11.87 20.76 -23.29
N LEU A 512 -13.20 20.59 -23.18
CA LEU A 512 -13.88 20.47 -21.89
C LEU A 512 -13.43 19.21 -21.17
N VAL A 513 -12.99 19.35 -19.92
CA VAL A 513 -12.58 18.22 -19.06
C VAL A 513 -13.70 17.81 -18.10
N THR A 514 -13.71 16.53 -17.71
CA THR A 514 -14.59 16.03 -16.64
C THR A 514 -13.74 15.65 -15.45
N LEU A 515 -13.98 16.25 -14.28
CA LEU A 515 -13.21 15.98 -13.08
C LEU A 515 -14.08 15.94 -11.81
N PRO A 516 -13.75 15.07 -10.84
CA PRO A 516 -14.36 15.11 -9.50
C PRO A 516 -13.99 16.39 -8.74
N ALA A 517 -14.80 16.73 -7.74
CA ALA A 517 -14.58 17.91 -6.90
C ALA A 517 -13.23 17.89 -6.14
N SER A 518 -12.79 16.71 -5.67
CA SER A 518 -11.49 16.55 -5.01
C SER A 518 -10.32 16.92 -5.92
N VAL A 519 -10.37 16.51 -7.19
CA VAL A 519 -9.36 16.84 -8.20
C VAL A 519 -9.39 18.33 -8.54
N ALA A 520 -10.59 18.93 -8.62
CA ALA A 520 -10.74 20.37 -8.85
C ALA A 520 -10.07 21.18 -7.71
N ASN A 521 -10.30 20.76 -6.47
CA ASN A 521 -9.70 21.39 -5.29
C ASN A 521 -8.17 21.28 -5.31
N ALA A 522 -7.63 20.09 -5.61
CA ALA A 522 -6.19 19.88 -5.73
C ALA A 522 -5.54 20.79 -6.78
N ILE A 523 -6.19 20.98 -7.93
CA ILE A 523 -5.72 21.89 -8.98
C ILE A 523 -5.78 23.34 -8.51
N ASN A 524 -6.88 23.76 -7.87
CA ASN A 524 -7.02 25.13 -7.37
C ASN A 524 -5.98 25.49 -6.31
N GLU A 525 -5.57 24.52 -5.49
CA GLU A 525 -4.64 24.73 -4.38
C GLU A 525 -3.17 24.62 -4.80
N ALA A 526 -2.80 23.64 -5.61
CA ALA A 526 -1.40 23.33 -5.92
C ALA A 526 -0.95 23.73 -7.34
N TYR A 527 -1.85 24.12 -8.25
CA TYR A 527 -1.42 24.57 -9.58
C TYR A 527 -0.71 25.93 -9.48
N PRO A 528 0.47 26.14 -10.11
CA PRO A 528 1.29 27.33 -9.87
C PRO A 528 0.60 28.68 -10.14
N ASN A 529 -0.30 28.75 -11.13
CA ASN A 529 -1.06 29.94 -11.48
C ASN A 529 -2.51 29.55 -11.83
N PRO A 530 -3.41 29.35 -10.86
CA PRO A 530 -4.75 28.84 -11.14
C PRO A 530 -5.56 29.82 -12.01
N THR A 531 -5.31 31.13 -11.91
CA THR A 531 -5.99 32.16 -12.71
C THR A 531 -5.67 32.11 -14.20
N THR A 532 -4.61 31.41 -14.62
CA THR A 532 -4.30 31.22 -16.05
C THR A 532 -5.10 30.09 -16.69
N LEU A 533 -5.74 29.24 -15.90
CA LEU A 533 -6.57 28.14 -16.39
C LEU A 533 -7.84 28.69 -17.05
N LYS A 534 -8.26 28.07 -18.15
CA LYS A 534 -9.47 28.47 -18.87
C LYS A 534 -10.69 27.89 -18.18
N HIS A 535 -11.58 28.72 -17.67
CA HIS A 535 -12.84 28.30 -17.07
C HIS A 535 -14.03 28.65 -17.97
N VAL A 536 -15.07 27.82 -17.94
CA VAL A 536 -16.34 28.16 -18.56
C VAL A 536 -16.97 29.35 -17.83
N THR A 537 -17.06 30.47 -18.52
CA THR A 537 -17.75 31.69 -18.07
C THR A 537 -18.87 32.07 -19.05
N PRO A 538 -19.84 32.91 -18.65
CA PRO A 538 -20.82 33.45 -19.58
C PRO A 538 -20.19 34.10 -20.83
N ALA A 539 -19.13 34.88 -20.66
CA ALA A 539 -18.39 35.50 -21.76
C ALA A 539 -17.73 34.48 -22.70
N PHE A 540 -17.05 33.48 -22.14
CA PHE A 540 -16.44 32.39 -22.91
C PHE A 540 -17.48 31.62 -23.73
N LEU A 541 -18.63 31.32 -23.13
CA LEU A 541 -19.69 30.60 -23.81
C LEU A 541 -20.33 31.44 -24.92
N ARG A 542 -20.53 32.75 -24.71
CA ARG A 542 -20.99 33.66 -25.77
C ARG A 542 -20.03 33.68 -26.96
N ASP A 543 -18.73 33.81 -26.72
CA ASP A 543 -17.71 33.80 -27.79
C ASP A 543 -17.78 32.54 -28.65
N ILE A 544 -17.91 31.36 -28.02
CA ILE A 544 -18.06 30.09 -28.73
C ILE A 544 -19.35 30.06 -29.53
N LEU A 545 -20.48 30.42 -28.92
CA LEU A 545 -21.79 30.39 -29.60
C LEU A 545 -21.83 31.34 -30.80
N HIS A 546 -21.11 32.46 -30.74
CA HIS A 546 -20.90 33.36 -31.90
C HIS A 546 -20.08 32.69 -33.00
N ARG A 547 -19.01 31.99 -32.63
CA ARG A 547 -18.10 31.35 -33.58
C ARG A 547 -18.70 30.13 -34.28
N THR A 548 -19.48 29.32 -33.56
CA THR A 548 -19.99 28.03 -34.06
C THR A 548 -21.45 28.09 -34.50
N GLY A 549 -22.17 29.15 -34.14
CA GLY A 549 -23.62 29.21 -34.28
C GLY A 549 -24.33 28.31 -33.28
N VAL A 550 -25.67 28.34 -33.33
CA VAL A 550 -26.55 27.64 -32.36
C VAL A 550 -27.53 26.68 -33.04
N ASP A 551 -27.36 26.42 -34.33
CA ASP A 551 -28.34 25.64 -35.11
C ASP A 551 -28.38 24.16 -34.69
N ASN A 552 -27.24 23.62 -34.26
CA ASN A 552 -27.11 22.22 -33.82
C ASN A 552 -27.50 22.00 -32.34
N ILE A 553 -28.01 23.03 -31.65
CA ILE A 553 -28.35 22.98 -30.23
C ILE A 553 -29.85 22.76 -30.07
N THR A 554 -30.24 21.85 -29.17
CA THR A 554 -31.65 21.55 -28.88
C THR A 554 -32.37 22.76 -28.28
N LYS A 555 -33.70 22.82 -28.40
CA LYS A 555 -34.50 23.92 -27.84
C LYS A 555 -34.29 24.09 -26.33
N ASP A 556 -34.29 22.98 -25.58
CA ASP A 556 -34.13 23.01 -24.12
C ASP A 556 -32.71 23.44 -23.71
N ASP A 557 -31.70 23.02 -24.49
CA ASP A 557 -30.32 23.47 -24.29
C ASP A 557 -30.17 24.95 -24.59
N LYS A 558 -30.79 25.48 -25.66
CA LYS A 558 -30.79 26.92 -25.97
C LYS A 558 -31.33 27.75 -24.82
N LEU A 559 -32.43 27.32 -24.20
CA LEU A 559 -33.01 28.00 -23.03
C LEU A 559 -32.07 27.97 -21.82
N SER A 560 -31.47 26.81 -21.56
CA SER A 560 -30.52 26.62 -20.45
C SER A 560 -29.24 27.44 -20.63
N LEU A 561 -28.69 27.45 -21.85
CA LEU A 561 -27.52 28.26 -22.22
C LEU A 561 -27.85 29.75 -22.15
N LEU A 562 -29.04 30.17 -22.62
CA LEU A 562 -29.49 31.55 -22.55
C LEU A 562 -29.54 32.04 -21.10
N GLU A 563 -30.13 31.26 -20.19
CA GLU A 563 -30.19 31.60 -18.77
C GLU A 563 -28.79 31.80 -18.19
N TYR A 564 -27.84 30.92 -18.53
CA TYR A 564 -26.46 31.02 -18.07
C TYR A 564 -25.74 32.26 -18.61
N ILE A 565 -25.80 32.52 -19.93
CA ILE A 565 -25.09 33.66 -20.54
C ILE A 565 -25.68 35.02 -20.14
N LEU A 566 -26.92 35.06 -19.64
CA LEU A 566 -27.54 36.28 -19.12
C LEU A 566 -27.08 36.63 -17.70
N GLY A 567 -26.50 35.67 -16.97
CA GLY A 567 -26.18 35.80 -15.54
C GLY A 567 -25.17 36.89 -15.20
N ASP A 568 -24.24 37.21 -16.11
CA ASP A 568 -23.23 38.26 -15.90
C ASP A 568 -23.71 39.67 -16.34
N LYS A 569 -24.94 39.79 -16.83
CA LYS A 569 -25.60 41.03 -17.24
C LYS A 569 -24.90 41.80 -18.37
N GLN A 570 -24.01 41.16 -19.14
CA GLN A 570 -23.35 41.76 -20.30
C GLN A 570 -24.19 41.66 -21.57
N TYR A 571 -25.37 42.29 -21.55
CA TYR A 571 -26.35 42.12 -22.62
C TYR A 571 -25.92 42.63 -24.00
N LYS A 572 -24.94 43.53 -24.06
CA LYS A 572 -24.43 44.05 -25.34
C LYS A 572 -23.75 42.96 -26.17
N GLU A 573 -23.16 41.96 -25.52
CA GLU A 573 -22.45 40.86 -26.17
C GLU A 573 -23.38 39.79 -26.76
N LEU A 574 -24.70 39.94 -26.57
CA LEU A 574 -25.70 39.03 -27.15
C LEU A 574 -26.00 39.35 -28.62
N GLU A 575 -25.67 40.55 -29.09
CA GLU A 575 -25.99 41.02 -30.45
C GLU A 575 -25.50 40.01 -31.50
N GLY A 576 -26.42 39.49 -32.30
CA GLY A 576 -26.16 38.48 -33.33
C GLY A 576 -26.49 37.03 -32.92
N LEU A 577 -26.56 36.70 -31.63
CA LEU A 577 -26.85 35.34 -31.17
C LEU A 577 -28.31 34.96 -31.39
N HIS A 578 -28.56 33.86 -32.10
CA HIS A 578 -29.90 33.34 -32.41
C HIS A 578 -30.52 32.53 -31.24
N LEU A 579 -30.61 33.17 -30.07
CA LEU A 579 -31.02 32.55 -28.80
C LEU A 579 -32.24 33.22 -28.14
N LEU A 580 -32.85 34.25 -28.73
CA LEU A 580 -34.03 34.91 -28.17
C LEU A 580 -35.28 34.05 -28.42
N PRO A 581 -35.92 33.44 -27.40
CA PRO A 581 -37.02 32.50 -27.61
C PRO A 581 -38.35 33.21 -27.84
N LEU A 582 -39.20 32.62 -28.69
CA LEU A 582 -40.55 33.11 -29.00
C LEU A 582 -41.63 32.09 -28.64
N SER A 583 -42.86 32.58 -28.44
CA SER A 583 -44.01 31.77 -27.98
C SER A 583 -44.49 30.78 -29.04
N ASP A 584 -44.13 30.95 -30.30
CA ASP A 584 -44.34 29.96 -31.37
C ASP A 584 -43.31 28.81 -31.35
N GLY A 585 -42.34 28.87 -30.44
CA GLY A 585 -41.26 27.90 -30.28
C GLY A 585 -40.03 28.15 -31.14
N SER A 586 -40.03 29.19 -31.97
CA SER A 586 -38.87 29.63 -32.73
C SER A 586 -37.90 30.44 -31.85
N PHE A 587 -36.70 30.69 -32.39
CA PHE A 587 -35.71 31.58 -31.80
C PHE A 587 -35.41 32.71 -32.80
N ARG A 588 -34.92 33.84 -32.30
CA ARG A 588 -34.44 34.97 -33.10
C ARG A 588 -33.06 35.43 -32.63
N SER A 589 -32.39 36.19 -33.50
CA SER A 589 -31.17 36.89 -33.13
C SER A 589 -31.47 38.11 -32.27
N PHE A 590 -30.62 38.39 -31.29
CA PHE A 590 -30.63 39.69 -30.62
C PHE A 590 -30.12 40.76 -31.60
N THR A 591 -30.98 41.69 -32.02
CA THR A 591 -30.61 42.79 -32.92
C THR A 591 -31.26 44.10 -32.47
N TYR A 592 -30.79 45.22 -33.04
CA TYR A 592 -31.44 46.54 -32.87
C TYR A 592 -32.41 46.87 -34.01
N ARG A 593 -32.78 45.90 -34.85
CA ARG A 593 -33.66 46.13 -36.01
C ARG A 593 -35.13 46.05 -35.59
N GLU A 594 -35.94 47.01 -36.02
CA GLU A 594 -37.37 47.04 -35.66
C GLU A 594 -38.14 45.82 -36.20
N GLU A 595 -37.75 45.29 -37.35
CA GLU A 595 -38.32 44.09 -37.98
C GLU A 595 -38.14 42.81 -37.13
N ASP A 596 -37.14 42.77 -36.25
CA ASP A 596 -36.84 41.64 -35.38
C ASP A 596 -37.50 41.72 -33.99
N THR A 597 -38.37 42.72 -33.76
CA THR A 597 -38.96 43.01 -32.44
C THR A 597 -39.62 41.79 -31.79
N ALA A 598 -39.19 41.49 -30.56
CA ALA A 598 -39.84 40.55 -29.66
C ALA A 598 -40.60 41.29 -28.55
N LEU A 599 -41.76 40.76 -28.15
CA LEU A 599 -42.66 41.39 -27.19
C LEU A 599 -42.58 40.70 -25.82
N ILE A 600 -42.51 41.50 -24.76
CA ILE A 600 -42.61 41.01 -23.37
C ILE A 600 -43.86 41.64 -22.76
N ASP A 601 -44.78 40.81 -22.30
CA ASP A 601 -45.99 41.28 -21.63
C ASP A 601 -45.74 41.72 -20.19
N SER A 602 -46.59 42.62 -19.72
CA SER A 602 -46.57 43.14 -18.36
C SER A 602 -47.99 43.16 -17.79
N HIS A 603 -48.13 43.45 -16.49
CA HIS A 603 -49.45 43.67 -15.89
C HIS A 603 -50.19 44.84 -16.54
N GLU A 604 -49.47 45.86 -17.00
CA GLU A 604 -50.03 47.03 -17.69
C GLU A 604 -50.38 46.73 -19.15
N PHE A 605 -49.60 45.87 -19.82
CA PHE A 605 -49.78 45.50 -21.22
C PHE A 605 -49.77 43.98 -21.38
N PRO A 606 -50.88 43.30 -21.02
CA PRO A 606 -50.95 41.85 -21.12
C PRO A 606 -51.13 41.40 -22.58
N ARG A 607 -50.50 40.29 -22.96
CA ARG A 607 -50.49 39.79 -24.35
C ARG A 607 -51.87 39.48 -24.94
N VAL A 608 -52.88 39.28 -24.08
CA VAL A 608 -54.29 39.10 -24.50
C VAL A 608 -54.84 40.32 -25.26
N LEU A 609 -54.24 41.51 -25.06
CA LEU A 609 -54.61 42.73 -25.79
C LEU A 609 -54.04 42.75 -27.22
N LEU A 610 -53.07 41.90 -27.56
CA LEU A 610 -52.42 41.81 -28.87
C LEU A 610 -52.51 40.39 -29.44
N PRO A 611 -53.73 39.87 -29.72
CA PRO A 611 -53.92 38.47 -30.11
C PRO A 611 -53.24 38.08 -31.42
N PHE A 612 -53.07 39.02 -32.35
CA PHE A 612 -52.37 38.80 -33.63
C PHE A 612 -50.84 38.83 -33.49
N CYS A 613 -50.32 39.33 -32.38
CA CYS A 613 -48.88 39.38 -32.11
C CYS A 613 -48.39 38.21 -31.27
N LYS A 614 -49.25 37.23 -30.94
CA LYS A 614 -48.94 36.05 -30.11
C LYS A 614 -47.60 35.36 -30.47
N PRO A 615 -47.25 35.12 -31.75
CA PRO A 615 -45.98 34.48 -32.10
C PRO A 615 -44.75 35.29 -31.68
N PHE A 616 -44.84 36.62 -31.64
CA PHE A 616 -43.73 37.52 -31.35
C PHE A 616 -43.48 37.71 -29.84
N PHE A 617 -44.32 37.15 -28.97
CA PHE A 617 -44.10 37.25 -27.53
C PHE A 617 -43.04 36.28 -27.04
N ILE A 618 -42.26 36.68 -26.03
CA ILE A 618 -41.40 35.76 -25.27
C ILE A 618 -42.27 34.69 -24.56
N PRO A 619 -41.85 33.41 -24.47
CA PRO A 619 -42.61 32.36 -23.81
C PRO A 619 -42.90 32.64 -22.33
N HIS A 620 -44.01 32.09 -21.81
CA HIS A 620 -44.41 32.24 -20.41
C HIS A 620 -43.74 31.25 -19.46
N ASP A 621 -43.26 30.13 -20.00
CA ASP A 621 -42.67 28.99 -19.30
C ASP A 621 -41.16 29.14 -19.06
N LEU A 622 -40.59 30.30 -19.36
CA LEU A 622 -39.21 30.61 -18.99
C LEU A 622 -39.02 30.62 -17.47
N THR A 623 -37.82 30.26 -17.04
CA THR A 623 -37.44 30.36 -15.64
C THR A 623 -37.56 31.81 -15.14
N PRO A 624 -37.91 32.03 -13.86
CA PRO A 624 -38.01 33.39 -13.29
C PRO A 624 -36.74 34.22 -13.48
N ALA A 625 -35.56 33.59 -13.41
CA ALA A 625 -34.27 34.22 -13.62
C ALA A 625 -34.09 34.72 -15.06
N CYS A 626 -34.33 33.84 -16.05
CA CYS A 626 -34.23 34.19 -17.47
C CYS A 626 -35.22 35.31 -17.84
N GLY A 627 -36.48 35.19 -17.40
CA GLY A 627 -37.51 36.21 -17.63
C GLY A 627 -37.17 37.57 -17.01
N ALA A 628 -36.55 37.59 -15.82
CA ALA A 628 -36.11 38.83 -15.17
C ALA A 628 -34.99 39.52 -15.97
N HIS A 629 -34.01 38.76 -16.47
CA HIS A 629 -32.92 39.29 -17.29
C HIS A 629 -33.42 39.84 -18.63
N LEU A 630 -34.35 39.15 -19.31
CA LEU A 630 -34.93 39.64 -20.57
C LEU A 630 -35.76 40.93 -20.36
N LYS A 631 -36.51 41.03 -19.25
CA LYS A 631 -37.22 42.27 -18.87
C LYS A 631 -36.25 43.41 -18.59
N GLU A 632 -35.15 43.14 -17.90
CA GLU A 632 -34.11 44.13 -17.65
C GLU A 632 -33.44 44.61 -18.94
N LEU A 633 -33.12 43.69 -19.85
CA LEU A 633 -32.62 44.00 -21.19
C LEU A 633 -33.59 44.93 -21.94
N ALA A 634 -34.88 44.63 -21.95
CA ALA A 634 -35.91 45.44 -22.60
C ALA A 634 -36.10 46.83 -21.95
N ARG A 635 -35.84 46.98 -20.65
CA ARG A 635 -35.84 48.30 -20.00
C ARG A 635 -34.64 49.13 -20.41
N ARG A 636 -33.47 48.52 -20.51
CA ARG A 636 -32.22 49.19 -20.90
C ARG A 636 -32.22 49.62 -22.36
N SER A 637 -32.86 48.86 -23.25
CA SER A 637 -32.98 49.24 -24.66
C SER A 637 -33.85 50.48 -24.88
N LYS A 638 -34.87 50.72 -24.03
CA LYS A 638 -35.71 51.94 -24.07
C LYS A 638 -35.02 53.21 -23.57
N SER A 639 -33.83 53.10 -22.96
CA SER A 639 -33.05 54.23 -22.43
C SER A 639 -31.98 54.75 -23.39
N LYS A 640 -31.87 54.15 -24.58
CA LYS A 640 -31.13 54.69 -25.72
C LYS A 640 -32.12 55.21 -26.75
#